data_AF-A0A0P9FT98-F1
#
_entry.id   AF-A0A0P9FT98-F1
#
_cell.length_a   1.000
_cell.length_b   1.000
_cell.length_c   1.000
_cell.angle_alpha   90.00
_cell.angle_beta   90.00
_cell.angle_gamma   90.00
#
_symmetry.space_group_name_H-M   'P 1'
#
loop_
_entity.id
_entity.type
_entity.pdbx_description
1 polymer ?
#
loop_
_entity_poly.entity_id
_entity_poly.type
_entity_poly.pdbx_seq_one_letter_code
_entity_poly.pdbx_strand_id
1 'polypeptide(L)'
;MLIREVILENFMSYEYARIAFKPGVNVICGPNGSGKSSMLLGISVALGQSYTERSKKLSDLIRWEKDQARVTLVLDNSPKSGHRPVPRIKKDYIFLTRVLRQDGKYWFELENRAATKAEVTRLLSKLGVDPENMLIIMHQNMVEQFTVLSPQEKLRIVEAAVGFESYRQNVLQAQRKLSRILSQEESVGKVLESAEQTLTYWREQYDRYQQKKQLRMKRRFLERELAWAEVSKREKIVNELKDQIKKKQNEILQIENETKTINTQLEELQKKLEKSKAEWKELFEERLELEREKAKHELTISMVNQALKETQAWAEIHREEMEECLAKIGLLETALQETTNPVDLEVKITEIKTTYKNLESVWNQRFNLKSQGLEESVRNSTEQLAKLNPQISDVQARADHLCYEIEGATSNVLDRKIKLALLQYRKENLTKALERLKKELQISLPDLDEAAKRAEETGPQIVPMKSIMDIIDEIRVTDGHLAALADVSEDIERMYESYSKLYLELKEKARLVAENREKALEEVKTRMEAWRTVLRNLLNHVSLQYQGILSGVQAVGDVRLLNEHDIEEAGLEIYVGFKGGKPVPLNAYTQSGGERSMATMTFLLALQQHVQSPFRAVDEYDIHLDPRGREVIADLIVSSVGLGGGQFLVITPSEVTFRERDVHVIAVQSVEGSSVVRVLG
;
A
#
# COMPACT_ATOMS: atom_id res chain seq x y z
N MET A 1 -38.77 56.52 -38.57
CA MET A 1 -38.83 57.87 -37.99
C MET A 1 -38.09 58.80 -38.92
N LEU A 2 -38.73 59.83 -39.46
CA LEU A 2 -38.07 60.82 -40.33
C LEU A 2 -37.84 62.10 -39.51
N ILE A 3 -36.80 62.86 -39.84
CA ILE A 3 -36.61 64.20 -39.27
C ILE A 3 -37.61 65.10 -39.99
N ARG A 4 -38.63 65.59 -39.28
CA ARG A 4 -39.62 66.48 -39.86
C ARG A 4 -39.07 67.90 -39.96
N GLU A 5 -38.32 68.31 -38.94
CA GLU A 5 -37.87 69.68 -38.82
C GLU A 5 -36.62 69.79 -37.95
N VAL A 6 -35.76 70.75 -38.31
CA VAL A 6 -34.61 71.20 -37.54
C VAL A 6 -34.84 72.64 -37.12
N ILE A 7 -34.62 72.92 -35.84
CA ILE A 7 -34.65 74.27 -35.27
C ILE A 7 -33.26 74.59 -34.74
N LEU A 8 -32.65 75.64 -35.28
CA LEU A 8 -31.32 76.13 -34.91
C LEU A 8 -31.46 77.50 -34.26
N GLU A 9 -30.99 77.64 -33.02
CA GLU A 9 -31.00 78.90 -32.26
C GLU A 9 -29.57 79.23 -31.86
N ASN A 10 -29.08 80.41 -32.26
CA ASN A 10 -27.72 80.90 -31.99
C ASN A 10 -26.61 79.88 -32.32
N PHE A 11 -26.78 79.11 -33.39
CA PHE A 11 -25.86 78.03 -33.76
C PHE A 11 -25.06 78.43 -35.01
N MET A 12 -23.75 78.60 -34.86
CA MET A 12 -22.83 79.01 -35.94
C MET A 12 -23.36 80.26 -36.69
N SER A 13 -23.66 80.13 -37.99
CA SER A 13 -24.16 81.22 -38.82
C SER A 13 -25.68 81.43 -38.71
N TYR A 14 -26.41 80.62 -37.93
CA TYR A 14 -27.85 80.74 -37.72
C TYR A 14 -28.15 81.49 -36.42
N GLU A 15 -28.88 82.60 -36.48
CA GLU A 15 -29.46 83.25 -35.29
C GLU A 15 -30.75 82.54 -34.87
N TYR A 16 -31.68 82.37 -35.81
CA TYR A 16 -32.84 81.51 -35.65
C TYR A 16 -33.23 80.95 -37.02
N ALA A 17 -33.31 79.64 -37.15
CA ALA A 17 -33.80 78.99 -38.37
C ALA A 17 -34.64 77.77 -38.03
N ARG A 18 -35.73 77.62 -38.79
CA ARG A 18 -36.67 76.52 -38.67
C ARG A 18 -36.85 75.92 -40.06
N ILE A 19 -36.26 74.73 -40.28
CA ILE A 19 -36.18 74.07 -41.59
C ILE A 19 -37.02 72.81 -41.57
N ALA A 20 -38.09 72.79 -42.35
CA ALA A 20 -38.91 71.59 -42.54
C ALA A 20 -38.33 70.69 -43.63
N PHE A 21 -38.32 69.38 -43.40
CA PHE A 21 -37.92 68.37 -44.38
C PHE A 21 -39.12 67.50 -44.78
N LYS A 22 -39.08 66.99 -46.01
CA LYS A 22 -40.05 66.03 -46.53
C LYS A 22 -39.48 64.61 -46.51
N PRO A 23 -40.34 63.57 -46.51
CA PRO A 23 -39.92 62.23 -46.93
C PRO A 23 -39.32 62.28 -48.33
N GLY A 24 -38.41 61.37 -48.66
CA GLY A 24 -37.71 61.42 -49.95
C GLY A 24 -36.35 62.14 -49.86
N VAL A 25 -35.91 62.72 -50.98
CA VAL A 25 -34.65 63.45 -51.08
C VAL A 25 -34.88 64.93 -50.80
N ASN A 26 -34.12 65.50 -49.87
CA ASN A 26 -34.08 66.93 -49.58
C ASN A 26 -32.71 67.45 -50.01
N VAL A 27 -32.69 68.33 -51.01
CA VAL A 27 -31.47 68.93 -51.54
C VAL A 27 -31.30 70.32 -50.93
N ILE A 28 -30.16 70.56 -50.32
CA ILE A 28 -29.82 71.80 -49.63
C ILE A 28 -28.76 72.51 -50.48
N CYS A 29 -29.13 73.61 -51.11
CA CYS A 29 -28.31 74.34 -52.07
C CYS A 29 -27.97 75.75 -51.61
N GLY A 30 -26.94 76.35 -52.21
CA GLY A 30 -26.55 77.74 -51.95
C GLY A 30 -25.04 77.97 -52.03
N PRO A 31 -24.56 79.22 -52.04
CA PRO A 31 -23.14 79.55 -52.18
C PRO A 31 -22.26 78.96 -51.08
N ASN A 32 -20.97 78.76 -51.35
CA ASN A 32 -20.01 78.36 -50.32
C ASN A 32 -19.99 79.39 -49.18
N GLY A 33 -19.93 78.92 -47.93
CA GLY A 33 -19.99 79.78 -46.75
C GLY A 33 -21.40 80.24 -46.33
N SER A 34 -22.47 79.84 -47.03
CA SER A 34 -23.85 80.25 -46.67
C SER A 34 -24.46 79.53 -45.45
N GLY A 35 -23.72 78.63 -44.79
CA GLY A 35 -24.20 77.91 -43.59
C GLY A 35 -24.84 76.54 -43.84
N LYS A 36 -24.79 75.99 -45.07
CA LYS A 36 -25.36 74.67 -45.41
C LYS A 36 -24.83 73.55 -44.51
N SER A 37 -23.52 73.34 -44.49
CA SER A 37 -22.86 72.31 -43.67
C SER A 37 -23.09 72.52 -42.17
N SER A 38 -23.24 73.76 -41.72
CA SER A 38 -23.59 74.07 -40.33
C SER A 38 -24.94 73.49 -39.94
N MET A 39 -25.88 73.30 -40.88
CA MET A 39 -27.16 72.65 -40.59
C MET A 39 -27.00 71.14 -40.33
N LEU A 40 -26.26 70.40 -41.17
CA LEU A 40 -25.98 68.98 -40.94
C LEU A 40 -25.17 68.77 -39.66
N LEU A 41 -24.24 69.67 -39.38
CA LEU A 41 -23.49 69.69 -38.13
C LEU A 41 -24.42 69.84 -36.92
N GLY A 42 -25.40 70.74 -37.00
CA GLY A 42 -26.42 70.90 -35.97
C GLY A 42 -27.22 69.62 -35.74
N ILE A 43 -27.67 68.96 -36.81
CA ILE A 43 -28.36 67.66 -36.73
C ILE A 43 -27.49 66.62 -36.01
N SER A 44 -26.22 66.53 -36.39
CA SER A 44 -25.28 65.56 -35.83
C SER A 44 -25.02 65.78 -34.34
N VAL A 45 -24.86 67.04 -33.93
CA VAL A 45 -24.69 67.44 -32.53
C VAL A 45 -25.95 67.14 -31.72
N ALA A 46 -27.13 67.35 -32.30
CA ALA A 46 -28.40 67.02 -31.65
C ALA A 46 -28.64 65.51 -31.46
N LEU A 47 -28.15 64.69 -32.39
CA LEU A 47 -28.13 63.23 -32.27
C LEU A 47 -27.08 62.74 -31.26
N GLY A 48 -26.11 63.58 -30.91
CA GLY A 48 -25.18 63.34 -29.82
C GLY A 48 -23.77 62.95 -30.24
N GLN A 49 -23.35 63.27 -31.48
CA GLN A 49 -21.95 63.25 -31.88
C GLN A 49 -21.12 64.13 -30.94
N SER A 50 -20.04 63.56 -30.41
CA SER A 50 -19.19 64.22 -29.41
C SER A 50 -18.01 64.98 -30.05
N TYR A 51 -17.63 64.58 -31.26
CA TYR A 51 -16.58 65.18 -32.07
C TYR A 51 -17.16 65.63 -33.39
N THR A 52 -16.71 66.78 -33.87
CA THR A 52 -17.11 67.32 -35.16
C THR A 52 -15.89 67.78 -35.92
N GLU A 53 -15.95 67.78 -37.24
CA GLU A 53 -14.83 68.16 -38.10
C GLU A 53 -14.39 69.62 -37.92
N ARG A 54 -15.26 70.48 -37.37
CA ARG A 54 -15.05 71.93 -37.29
C ARG A 54 -14.59 72.44 -35.92
N SER A 55 -14.88 71.73 -34.83
CA SER A 55 -14.32 72.06 -33.52
C SER A 55 -14.23 70.85 -32.57
N LYS A 56 -13.18 70.86 -31.73
CA LYS A 56 -12.97 69.95 -30.59
C LYS A 56 -13.82 70.30 -29.37
N LYS A 57 -14.35 71.52 -29.27
CA LYS A 57 -15.25 71.97 -28.20
C LYS A 57 -16.59 72.40 -28.78
N LEU A 58 -17.68 71.80 -28.28
CA LEU A 58 -19.02 72.14 -28.75
C LEU A 58 -19.41 73.62 -28.47
N SER A 59 -18.77 74.27 -27.49
CA SER A 59 -18.92 75.71 -27.22
C SER A 59 -18.57 76.59 -28.42
N ASP A 60 -17.65 76.14 -29.27
CA ASP A 60 -17.19 76.92 -30.43
C ASP A 60 -18.23 76.93 -31.56
N LEU A 61 -19.28 76.10 -31.43
CA LEU A 61 -20.41 76.06 -32.36
C LEU A 61 -21.50 77.07 -32.01
N ILE A 62 -21.32 77.81 -30.90
CA ILE A 62 -22.23 78.89 -30.49
C ILE A 62 -21.92 80.12 -31.37
N ARG A 63 -22.98 80.78 -31.87
CA ARG A 63 -22.86 82.02 -32.64
C ARG A 63 -22.12 83.09 -31.83
N TRP A 64 -21.30 83.89 -32.49
CA TRP A 64 -20.53 84.97 -31.87
C TRP A 64 -21.44 85.90 -31.04
N GLU A 65 -20.94 86.35 -29.87
CA GLU A 65 -21.67 87.21 -28.90
C GLU A 65 -22.93 86.61 -28.27
N LYS A 66 -23.10 85.27 -28.32
CA LYS A 66 -24.18 84.57 -27.62
C LYS A 66 -23.63 83.61 -26.56
N ASP A 67 -24.33 83.51 -25.44
CA ASP A 67 -23.91 82.66 -24.31
C ASP A 67 -24.37 81.18 -24.45
N GLN A 68 -25.33 80.93 -25.33
CA GLN A 68 -26.02 79.64 -25.47
C GLN A 68 -26.52 79.41 -26.90
N ALA A 69 -26.37 78.18 -27.39
CA ALA A 69 -27.00 77.68 -28.60
C ALA A 69 -27.93 76.51 -28.30
N ARG A 70 -29.00 76.37 -29.09
CA ARG A 70 -29.93 75.23 -29.00
C ARG A 70 -30.16 74.66 -30.39
N VAL A 71 -30.08 73.34 -30.50
CA VAL A 71 -30.45 72.62 -31.72
C VAL A 71 -31.53 71.62 -31.38
N THR A 72 -32.71 71.76 -31.99
CA THR A 72 -33.86 70.89 -31.75
C THR A 72 -34.22 70.10 -33.01
N LEU A 73 -34.29 68.79 -32.88
CA LEU A 73 -34.82 67.88 -33.88
C LEU A 73 -36.27 67.54 -33.54
N VAL A 74 -37.15 67.73 -34.52
CA VAL A 74 -38.54 67.27 -34.46
C VAL A 74 -38.63 65.96 -35.21
N LEU A 75 -38.77 64.88 -34.47
CA LEU A 75 -38.75 63.51 -34.98
C LEU A 75 -40.17 62.96 -35.13
N ASP A 76 -40.47 62.34 -36.27
CA ASP A 76 -41.77 61.72 -36.53
C ASP A 76 -41.97 60.40 -35.75
N ASN A 77 -42.95 60.40 -34.85
CA ASN A 77 -43.39 59.29 -34.01
C ASN A 77 -44.87 58.92 -34.27
N SER A 78 -45.40 59.30 -35.43
CA SER A 78 -46.74 58.88 -35.87
C SER A 78 -46.85 57.35 -35.94
N PRO A 79 -48.04 56.76 -35.70
CA PRO A 79 -48.23 55.32 -35.80
C PRO A 79 -48.00 54.82 -37.23
N LYS A 80 -47.10 53.85 -37.41
CA LYS A 80 -46.88 53.15 -38.68
C LYS A 80 -47.32 51.70 -38.50
N SER A 81 -48.25 51.23 -39.34
CA SER A 81 -48.81 49.86 -39.24
C SER A 81 -49.32 49.52 -37.82
N GLY A 82 -50.03 50.46 -37.18
CA GLY A 82 -50.64 50.29 -35.86
C GLY A 82 -49.71 50.49 -34.65
N HIS A 83 -48.40 50.65 -34.85
CA HIS A 83 -47.42 50.81 -33.76
C HIS A 83 -46.63 52.12 -33.90
N ARG A 84 -46.37 52.79 -32.77
CA ARG A 84 -45.49 53.97 -32.75
C ARG A 84 -44.02 53.52 -32.68
N PRO A 85 -43.09 54.18 -33.38
CA PRO A 85 -41.65 53.92 -33.26
C PRO A 85 -41.14 53.98 -31.81
N VAL A 86 -41.67 54.91 -31.01
CA VAL A 86 -41.38 55.04 -29.58
C VAL A 86 -42.70 54.95 -28.79
N PRO A 87 -43.15 53.73 -28.40
CA PRO A 87 -44.44 53.53 -27.75
C PRO A 87 -44.61 54.27 -26.41
N ARG A 88 -43.49 54.55 -25.73
CA ARG A 88 -43.49 55.27 -24.44
C ARG A 88 -43.96 56.73 -24.57
N ILE A 89 -43.83 57.34 -25.75
CA ILE A 89 -44.22 58.73 -26.00
C ILE A 89 -45.51 58.72 -26.83
N LYS A 90 -46.64 59.08 -26.20
CA LYS A 90 -47.98 59.13 -26.83
C LYS A 90 -48.21 60.45 -27.61
N LYS A 91 -47.21 60.88 -28.39
CA LYS A 91 -47.28 62.06 -29.27
C LYS A 91 -46.78 61.68 -30.66
N ASP A 92 -47.32 62.34 -31.68
CA ASP A 92 -46.92 62.12 -33.07
C ASP A 92 -45.54 62.71 -33.38
N TYR A 93 -45.03 63.60 -32.54
CA TYR A 93 -43.70 64.19 -32.67
C TYR A 93 -42.92 64.09 -31.37
N ILE A 94 -41.61 63.90 -31.50
CA ILE A 94 -40.65 63.92 -30.40
C ILE A 94 -39.69 65.09 -30.60
N PHE A 95 -39.53 65.93 -29.59
CA PHE A 95 -38.53 66.99 -29.55
C PHE A 95 -37.26 66.48 -28.86
N LEU A 96 -36.18 66.36 -29.63
CA LEU A 96 -34.84 66.08 -29.14
C LEU A 96 -33.99 67.33 -29.28
N THR A 97 -33.67 67.99 -28.16
CA THR A 97 -32.89 69.22 -28.14
C THR A 97 -31.52 68.97 -27.55
N ARG A 98 -30.48 69.52 -28.17
CA ARG A 98 -29.14 69.63 -27.59
C ARG A 98 -28.87 71.08 -27.26
N VAL A 99 -28.50 71.32 -26.01
CA VAL A 99 -28.21 72.66 -25.50
C VAL A 99 -26.71 72.80 -25.28
N LEU A 100 -26.15 73.86 -25.84
CA LEU A 100 -24.73 74.19 -25.75
C LEU A 100 -24.57 75.52 -25.02
N ARG A 101 -23.69 75.57 -24.01
CA ARG A 101 -23.41 76.79 -23.26
C ARG A 101 -21.93 77.13 -23.31
N GLN A 102 -21.61 78.42 -23.31
CA GLN A 102 -20.23 78.91 -23.41
C GLN A 102 -19.35 78.48 -22.22
N ASP A 103 -19.95 78.22 -21.06
CA ASP A 103 -19.28 77.69 -19.87
C ASP A 103 -18.86 76.21 -19.99
N GLY A 104 -19.11 75.57 -21.15
CA GLY A 104 -18.75 74.19 -21.44
C GLY A 104 -19.76 73.16 -20.93
N LYS A 105 -20.90 73.59 -20.35
CA LYS A 105 -21.98 72.67 -19.95
C LYS A 105 -22.87 72.35 -21.13
N TYR A 106 -23.03 71.06 -21.41
CA TYR A 106 -23.87 70.55 -22.50
C TYR A 106 -24.82 69.50 -21.96
N TRP A 107 -26.11 69.60 -22.27
CA TRP A 107 -27.10 68.60 -21.89
C TRP A 107 -28.08 68.35 -23.04
N PHE A 108 -28.79 67.23 -22.96
CA PHE A 108 -29.90 66.94 -23.85
C PHE A 108 -31.21 67.28 -23.18
N GLU A 109 -32.22 67.63 -23.96
CA GLU A 109 -33.60 67.72 -23.53
C GLU A 109 -34.44 66.80 -24.42
N LEU A 110 -35.26 65.96 -23.81
CA LEU A 110 -36.28 65.17 -24.47
C LEU A 110 -37.65 65.71 -24.03
N GLU A 111 -38.46 66.17 -24.98
CA GLU A 111 -39.76 66.79 -24.68
C GLU A 111 -39.65 67.96 -23.68
N ASN A 112 -38.63 68.81 -23.86
CA ASN A 112 -38.29 69.94 -22.98
C ASN A 112 -37.92 69.55 -21.53
N ARG A 113 -37.50 68.30 -21.29
CA ARG A 113 -36.99 67.83 -20.00
C ARG A 113 -35.54 67.36 -20.13
N ALA A 114 -34.68 67.70 -19.17
CA ALA A 114 -33.29 67.26 -19.16
C ALA A 114 -33.20 65.72 -19.27
N ALA A 115 -32.32 65.25 -20.16
CA ALA A 115 -32.08 63.86 -20.46
C ALA A 115 -30.56 63.57 -20.46
N THR A 116 -30.20 62.37 -20.03
CA THR A 116 -28.81 61.90 -20.07
C THR A 116 -28.41 61.43 -21.48
N LYS A 117 -27.11 61.45 -21.79
CA LYS A 117 -26.62 60.91 -23.08
C LYS A 117 -27.04 59.45 -23.27
N ALA A 118 -27.00 58.63 -22.22
CA ALA A 118 -27.41 57.23 -22.29
C ALA A 118 -28.89 57.04 -22.65
N GLU A 119 -29.79 57.89 -22.14
CA GLU A 119 -31.22 57.87 -22.50
C GLU A 119 -31.43 58.25 -23.97
N VAL A 120 -30.71 59.27 -24.46
CA VAL A 120 -30.74 59.67 -25.87
C VAL A 120 -30.17 58.58 -26.76
N THR A 121 -29.02 58.00 -26.45
CA THR A 121 -28.45 56.88 -27.20
C THR A 121 -29.39 55.67 -27.23
N ARG A 122 -30.07 55.36 -26.11
CA ARG A 122 -31.07 54.28 -26.05
C ARG A 122 -32.34 54.59 -26.87
N LEU A 123 -32.74 55.84 -26.94
CA LEU A 123 -33.84 56.28 -27.79
C LEU A 123 -33.46 56.12 -29.27
N LEU A 124 -32.31 56.66 -29.66
CA LEU A 124 -31.79 56.61 -31.03
C LEU A 124 -31.51 55.19 -31.50
N SER A 125 -30.94 54.32 -30.66
CA SER A 125 -30.68 52.91 -31.02
C SER A 125 -31.97 52.13 -31.32
N LYS A 126 -33.05 52.37 -30.57
CA LYS A 126 -34.38 51.80 -30.88
C LYS A 126 -34.94 52.27 -32.22
N LEU A 127 -34.48 53.43 -32.68
CA LEU A 127 -34.90 54.06 -33.93
C LEU A 127 -33.96 53.71 -35.09
N GLY A 128 -32.94 52.87 -34.85
CA GLY A 128 -31.92 52.52 -35.84
C GLY A 128 -31.02 53.70 -36.20
N VAL A 129 -30.72 54.59 -35.26
CA VAL A 129 -29.82 55.71 -35.48
C VAL A 129 -28.65 55.59 -34.50
N ASP A 130 -27.45 55.44 -35.03
CA ASP A 130 -26.23 55.56 -34.26
C ASP A 130 -25.55 56.89 -34.60
N PRO A 131 -25.47 57.86 -33.65
CA PRO A 131 -24.87 59.15 -33.92
C PRO A 131 -23.39 59.04 -34.33
N GLU A 132 -22.66 58.04 -33.85
CA GLU A 132 -21.23 57.91 -34.15
C GLU A 132 -20.97 57.15 -35.47
N ASN A 133 -22.02 56.63 -36.12
CA ASN A 133 -21.91 55.95 -37.41
C ASN A 133 -21.72 56.95 -38.56
N MET A 134 -20.49 56.98 -39.07
CA MET A 134 -20.04 57.82 -40.18
C MET A 134 -20.85 57.65 -41.47
N LEU A 135 -21.54 56.52 -41.65
CA LEU A 135 -22.31 56.22 -42.87
C LEU A 135 -23.76 56.73 -42.82
N ILE A 136 -24.21 57.25 -41.67
CA ILE A 136 -25.51 57.91 -41.51
C ILE A 136 -25.44 59.39 -41.88
N ILE A 137 -24.41 60.10 -41.40
CA ILE A 137 -24.13 61.49 -41.76
C ILE A 137 -22.69 61.58 -42.25
N MET A 138 -22.53 61.73 -43.57
CA MET A 138 -21.24 61.95 -44.19
C MET A 138 -20.95 63.45 -44.25
N HIS A 139 -20.07 63.91 -43.38
CA HIS A 139 -19.57 65.28 -43.33
C HIS A 139 -18.49 65.57 -44.39
N GLN A 140 -17.91 66.78 -44.36
CA GLN A 140 -16.99 67.30 -45.35
C GLN A 140 -15.59 66.66 -45.24
N ASN A 141 -15.01 66.22 -46.36
CA ASN A 141 -13.75 65.44 -46.40
C ASN A 141 -13.83 64.02 -45.81
N MET A 142 -15.00 63.53 -45.39
CA MET A 142 -15.18 62.14 -44.93
C MET A 142 -14.76 61.11 -45.97
N VAL A 143 -14.98 61.43 -47.24
CA VAL A 143 -14.55 60.63 -48.39
C VAL A 143 -13.02 60.44 -48.38
N GLU A 144 -12.27 61.50 -48.11
CA GLU A 144 -10.81 61.42 -48.04
C GLU A 144 -10.36 60.66 -46.79
N GLN A 145 -10.98 60.93 -45.64
CA GLN A 145 -10.68 60.22 -44.39
C GLN A 145 -10.91 58.71 -44.52
N PHE A 146 -12.03 58.28 -45.12
CA PHE A 146 -12.33 56.87 -45.31
C PHE A 146 -11.29 56.14 -46.17
N THR A 147 -10.70 56.82 -47.16
CA THR A 147 -9.65 56.20 -48.02
C THR A 147 -8.35 55.91 -47.27
N VAL A 148 -8.01 56.73 -46.27
CA VAL A 148 -6.78 56.64 -45.47
C VAL A 148 -6.85 55.56 -44.40
N LEU A 149 -8.05 55.16 -43.99
CA LEU A 149 -8.25 54.12 -42.98
C LEU A 149 -7.61 52.77 -43.40
N SER A 150 -7.09 52.06 -42.40
CA SER A 150 -6.62 50.68 -42.60
C SER A 150 -7.77 49.76 -43.01
N PRO A 151 -7.49 48.63 -43.69
CA PRO A 151 -8.52 47.66 -44.05
C PRO A 151 -9.33 47.18 -42.83
N GLN A 152 -8.68 46.96 -41.68
CA GLN A 152 -9.33 46.52 -40.44
C GLN A 152 -10.31 47.59 -39.90
N GLU A 153 -9.91 48.87 -39.91
CA GLU A 153 -10.78 49.97 -39.49
C GLU A 153 -11.96 50.17 -40.44
N LYS A 154 -11.71 50.11 -41.76
CA LYS A 154 -12.78 50.14 -42.79
C LYS A 154 -13.81 49.06 -42.51
N LEU A 155 -13.37 47.84 -42.20
CA LEU A 155 -14.26 46.73 -41.91
C LEU A 155 -15.08 46.98 -40.63
N ARG A 156 -14.46 47.46 -39.55
CA ARG A 156 -15.16 47.76 -38.29
C ARG A 156 -16.24 48.82 -38.47
N ILE A 157 -15.96 49.87 -39.24
CA ILE A 157 -16.96 50.92 -39.55
C ILE A 157 -18.12 50.32 -40.36
N VAL A 158 -17.84 49.47 -41.33
CA VAL A 158 -18.84 48.80 -42.16
C VAL A 158 -19.71 47.86 -41.32
N GLU A 159 -19.10 47.06 -40.44
CA GLU A 159 -19.80 46.17 -39.51
C GLU A 159 -20.68 46.96 -38.55
N ALA A 160 -20.18 48.04 -37.96
CA ALA A 160 -20.97 48.92 -37.10
C ALA A 160 -22.17 49.50 -37.85
N ALA A 161 -21.96 49.92 -39.10
CA ALA A 161 -23.00 50.61 -39.86
C ALA A 161 -24.14 49.72 -40.35
N VAL A 162 -23.86 48.45 -40.59
CA VAL A 162 -24.88 47.46 -40.98
C VAL A 162 -25.40 46.68 -39.75
N GLY A 163 -24.86 46.93 -38.57
CA GLY A 163 -25.28 46.30 -37.31
C GLY A 163 -24.69 44.91 -37.06
N PHE A 164 -23.58 44.57 -37.71
CA PHE A 164 -22.88 43.30 -37.56
C PHE A 164 -21.83 43.27 -36.45
N GLU A 165 -21.62 44.39 -35.75
CA GLU A 165 -20.71 44.51 -34.60
C GLU A 165 -20.89 43.38 -33.57
N SER A 166 -22.13 42.97 -33.30
CA SER A 166 -22.45 41.89 -32.36
C SER A 166 -21.84 40.53 -32.75
N TYR A 167 -21.73 40.22 -34.05
CA TYR A 167 -21.13 38.98 -34.52
C TYR A 167 -19.63 38.93 -34.21
N ARG A 168 -18.90 40.02 -34.49
CA ARG A 168 -17.47 40.15 -34.14
C ARG A 168 -17.28 40.02 -32.63
N GLN A 169 -18.08 40.73 -31.83
CA GLN A 169 -17.98 40.66 -30.37
C GLN A 169 -18.23 39.25 -29.84
N ASN A 170 -19.19 38.51 -30.40
CA ASN A 170 -19.46 37.14 -30.02
C ASN A 170 -18.26 36.22 -30.30
N VAL A 171 -17.56 36.39 -31.43
CA VAL A 171 -16.34 35.63 -31.75
C VAL A 171 -15.23 35.95 -30.74
N LEU A 172 -14.94 37.24 -30.51
CA LEU A 172 -13.89 37.68 -29.59
C LEU A 172 -14.15 37.19 -28.15
N GLN A 173 -15.40 37.20 -27.70
CA GLN A 173 -15.78 36.67 -26.38
C GLN A 173 -15.54 35.16 -26.28
N ALA A 174 -15.86 34.39 -27.34
CA ALA A 174 -15.60 32.96 -27.37
C ALA A 174 -14.10 32.64 -27.39
N GLN A 175 -13.30 33.40 -28.14
CA GLN A 175 -11.83 33.28 -28.14
C GLN A 175 -11.23 33.57 -26.76
N ARG A 176 -11.70 34.62 -26.06
CA ARG A 176 -11.29 34.92 -24.67
C ARG A 176 -11.68 33.81 -23.69
N LYS A 177 -12.83 33.18 -23.88
CA LYS A 177 -13.27 32.04 -23.07
C LYS A 177 -12.35 30.84 -23.31
N LEU A 178 -12.03 30.54 -24.58
CA LEU A 178 -11.12 29.48 -24.96
C LEU A 178 -9.71 29.69 -24.38
N SER A 179 -9.15 30.91 -24.47
CA SER A 179 -7.81 31.19 -23.94
C SER A 179 -7.72 30.98 -22.42
N ARG A 180 -8.77 31.34 -21.68
CA ARG A 180 -8.88 31.03 -20.24
C ARG A 180 -8.88 29.53 -19.98
N ILE A 181 -9.64 28.75 -20.75
CA ILE A 181 -9.69 27.29 -20.60
C ILE A 181 -8.33 26.65 -20.93
N LEU A 182 -7.64 27.11 -21.97
CA LEU A 182 -6.29 26.63 -22.30
C LEU A 182 -5.29 26.90 -21.16
N SER A 183 -5.31 28.10 -20.58
CA SER A 183 -4.47 28.42 -19.42
C SER A 183 -4.80 27.56 -18.20
N GLN A 184 -6.08 27.25 -18.00
CA GLN A 184 -6.54 26.37 -16.94
C GLN A 184 -6.07 24.93 -17.18
N GLU A 185 -6.15 24.43 -18.42
CA GLU A 185 -5.66 23.11 -18.79
C GLU A 185 -4.17 22.96 -18.52
N GLU A 186 -3.36 23.94 -18.94
CA GLU A 186 -1.92 23.93 -18.69
C GLU A 186 -1.62 23.91 -17.18
N SER A 187 -2.33 24.73 -16.39
CA SER A 187 -2.17 24.76 -14.94
C SER A 187 -2.53 23.44 -14.27
N VAL A 188 -3.64 22.81 -14.69
CA VAL A 188 -4.09 21.53 -14.16
C VAL A 188 -3.15 20.41 -14.59
N GLY A 189 -2.64 20.45 -15.82
CA GLY A 189 -1.63 19.50 -16.33
C GLY A 189 -0.36 19.50 -15.49
N LYS A 190 0.20 20.69 -15.19
CA LYS A 190 1.40 20.82 -14.33
C LYS A 190 1.17 20.28 -12.91
N VAL A 191 0.00 20.53 -12.34
CA VAL A 191 -0.36 20.04 -10.99
C VAL A 191 -0.62 18.52 -11.01
N LEU A 192 -1.20 17.99 -12.08
CA LEU A 192 -1.41 16.55 -12.25
C LEU A 192 -0.08 15.81 -12.38
N GLU A 193 0.85 16.35 -13.16
CA GLU A 193 2.19 15.77 -13.35
C GLU A 193 2.97 15.75 -12.03
N SER A 194 2.95 16.84 -11.26
CA SER A 194 3.61 16.87 -9.95
C SER A 194 2.95 15.92 -8.94
N ALA A 195 1.62 15.78 -8.98
CA ALA A 195 0.89 14.81 -8.18
C ALA A 195 1.23 13.37 -8.57
N GLU A 196 1.44 13.08 -9.86
CA GLU A 196 1.84 11.76 -10.36
C GLU A 196 3.25 11.37 -9.89
N GLN A 197 4.21 12.29 -9.99
CA GLN A 197 5.57 12.09 -9.46
C GLN A 197 5.54 11.83 -7.95
N THR A 198 4.76 12.63 -7.21
CA THR A 198 4.59 12.47 -5.76
C THR A 198 3.94 11.12 -5.42
N LEU A 199 2.89 10.73 -6.14
CA LEU A 199 2.22 9.44 -5.95
C LEU A 199 3.14 8.26 -6.25
N THR A 200 3.99 8.37 -7.27
CA THR A 200 4.98 7.35 -7.62
C THR A 200 5.98 7.14 -6.49
N TYR A 201 6.52 8.22 -5.93
CA TYR A 201 7.38 8.15 -4.75
C TYR A 201 6.67 7.48 -3.55
N TRP A 202 5.45 7.90 -3.23
CA TRP A 202 4.71 7.30 -2.11
C TRP A 202 4.33 5.85 -2.35
N ARG A 203 4.11 5.45 -3.60
CA ARG A 203 3.88 4.05 -3.97
C ARG A 203 5.09 3.18 -3.65
N GLU A 204 6.28 3.61 -4.03
CA GLU A 204 7.52 2.91 -3.70
C GLU A 204 7.73 2.81 -2.17
N GLN A 205 7.47 3.90 -1.44
CA GLN A 205 7.55 3.88 0.02
C GLN A 205 6.49 2.94 0.64
N TYR A 206 5.29 2.89 0.07
CA TYR A 206 4.22 1.98 0.51
C TYR A 206 4.59 0.51 0.30
N ASP A 207 5.22 0.18 -0.82
CA ASP A 207 5.71 -1.18 -1.08
C ASP A 207 6.79 -1.58 -0.05
N ARG A 208 7.72 -0.67 0.28
CA ARG A 208 8.70 -0.87 1.36
C ARG A 208 8.02 -1.07 2.72
N TYR A 209 6.96 -0.31 3.01
CA TYR A 209 6.16 -0.46 4.23
C TYR A 209 5.46 -1.83 4.31
N GLN A 210 4.86 -2.31 3.22
CA GLN A 210 4.25 -3.63 3.17
C GLN A 210 5.27 -4.75 3.38
N GLN A 211 6.46 -4.63 2.78
CA GLN A 211 7.58 -5.56 3.04
C GLN A 211 7.97 -5.56 4.53
N LYS A 212 8.11 -4.38 5.16
CA LYS A 212 8.39 -4.24 6.59
C LYS A 212 7.31 -4.92 7.45
N LYS A 213 6.04 -4.75 7.10
CA LYS A 213 4.91 -5.37 7.80
C LYS A 213 4.94 -6.90 7.69
N GLN A 214 5.22 -7.44 6.50
CA GLN A 214 5.37 -8.88 6.29
C GLN A 214 6.55 -9.46 7.08
N LEU A 215 7.70 -8.78 7.07
CA LEU A 215 8.88 -9.20 7.84
C LEU A 215 8.63 -9.16 9.35
N ARG A 216 7.90 -8.16 9.87
CA ARG A 216 7.49 -8.12 11.28
C ARG A 216 6.59 -9.30 11.65
N MET A 217 5.64 -9.66 10.79
CA MET A 217 4.79 -10.84 11.00
C MET A 217 5.62 -12.12 10.97
N LYS A 218 6.54 -12.25 10.01
CA LYS A 218 7.47 -13.40 9.94
C LYS A 218 8.34 -13.49 11.20
N ARG A 219 8.90 -12.37 11.67
CA ARG A 219 9.71 -12.32 12.89
C ARG A 219 8.95 -12.80 14.11
N ARG A 220 7.72 -12.32 14.33
CA ARG A 220 6.86 -12.78 15.44
C ARG A 220 6.56 -14.28 15.35
N PHE A 221 6.34 -14.79 14.13
CA PHE A 221 6.16 -16.23 13.93
C PHE A 221 7.42 -17.02 14.29
N LEU A 222 8.59 -16.58 13.85
CA LEU A 222 9.87 -17.23 14.16
C LEU A 222 10.21 -17.16 15.65
N GLU A 223 9.94 -16.02 16.32
CA GLU A 223 10.12 -15.87 17.78
C GLU A 223 9.26 -16.90 18.54
N ARG A 224 8.01 -17.09 18.10
CA ARG A 224 7.13 -18.13 18.63
C ARG A 224 7.62 -19.54 18.31
N GLU A 225 8.10 -19.78 17.09
CA GLU A 225 8.65 -21.10 16.68
C GLU A 225 9.87 -21.45 17.51
N LEU A 226 10.75 -20.48 17.79
CA LEU A 226 11.93 -20.63 18.63
C LEU A 226 11.54 -21.03 20.06
N ALA A 227 10.59 -20.31 20.67
CA ALA A 227 10.15 -20.58 22.04
C ALA A 227 9.60 -22.01 22.19
N TRP A 228 8.77 -22.46 21.24
CA TRP A 228 8.23 -23.83 21.26
C TRP A 228 9.26 -24.90 20.87
N ALA A 229 10.25 -24.59 20.03
CA ALA A 229 11.39 -25.48 19.76
C ALA A 229 12.23 -25.73 21.01
N GLU A 230 12.44 -24.69 21.81
CA GLU A 230 13.13 -24.75 23.08
C GLU A 230 12.39 -25.60 24.13
N VAL A 231 11.05 -25.48 24.19
CA VAL A 231 10.20 -26.34 25.03
C VAL A 231 10.31 -27.78 24.58
N SER A 232 10.12 -28.07 23.28
CA SER A 232 10.20 -29.44 22.75
C SER A 232 11.55 -30.12 23.04
N LYS A 233 12.66 -29.37 22.97
CA LYS A 233 13.98 -29.89 23.35
C LYS A 233 14.05 -30.27 24.83
N ARG A 234 13.54 -29.43 25.72
CA ARG A 234 13.51 -29.69 27.18
C ARG A 234 12.56 -30.84 27.53
N GLU A 235 11.40 -30.93 26.88
CA GLU A 235 10.47 -32.05 27.03
C GLU A 235 11.13 -33.38 26.68
N LYS A 236 11.89 -33.44 25.58
CA LYS A 236 12.65 -34.64 25.20
C LYS A 236 13.62 -35.07 26.30
N ILE A 237 14.40 -34.14 26.85
CA ILE A 237 15.33 -34.42 27.96
C ILE A 237 14.59 -34.95 29.19
N VAL A 238 13.49 -34.29 29.59
CA VAL A 238 12.67 -34.72 30.73
C VAL A 238 12.10 -36.12 30.51
N ASN A 239 11.63 -36.44 29.30
CA ASN A 239 11.10 -37.75 28.97
C ASN A 239 12.20 -38.83 28.97
N GLU A 240 13.38 -38.55 28.43
CA GLU A 240 14.54 -39.44 28.48
C GLU A 240 14.98 -39.74 29.92
N LEU A 241 15.03 -38.72 30.78
CA LEU A 241 15.33 -38.88 32.21
C LEU A 241 14.27 -39.75 32.92
N LYS A 242 12.97 -39.51 32.66
CA LYS A 242 11.88 -40.32 33.21
C LYS A 242 12.01 -41.79 32.79
N ASP A 243 12.33 -42.06 31.52
CA ASP A 243 12.53 -43.40 30.99
C ASP A 243 13.74 -44.10 31.61
N GLN A 244 14.86 -43.39 31.78
CA GLN A 244 16.05 -43.93 32.45
C GLN A 244 15.79 -44.25 33.92
N ILE A 245 15.08 -43.37 34.64
CA ILE A 245 14.67 -43.60 36.03
C ILE A 245 13.80 -44.86 36.12
N LYS A 246 12.80 -44.99 35.23
CA LYS A 246 11.90 -46.16 35.20
C LYS A 246 12.67 -47.46 34.94
N LYS A 247 13.62 -47.47 34.00
CA LYS A 247 14.48 -48.63 33.73
C LYS A 247 15.30 -49.02 34.96
N LYS A 248 15.94 -48.05 35.61
CA LYS A 248 16.77 -48.28 36.81
C LYS A 248 15.95 -48.74 38.02
N GLN A 249 14.74 -48.21 38.20
CA GLN A 249 13.79 -48.69 39.21
C GLN A 249 13.44 -50.16 39.02
N ASN A 250 13.15 -50.56 37.77
CA ASN A 250 12.83 -51.95 37.45
C ASN A 250 14.04 -52.89 37.70
N GLU A 251 15.26 -52.47 37.33
CA GLU A 251 16.48 -53.23 37.62
C GLU A 251 16.70 -53.44 39.13
N ILE A 252 16.49 -52.41 39.95
CA ILE A 252 16.59 -52.51 41.41
C ILE A 252 15.55 -53.49 41.95
N LEU A 253 14.32 -53.43 41.46
CA LEU A 253 13.23 -54.31 41.90
C LEU A 253 13.50 -55.78 41.54
N GLN A 254 14.10 -56.04 40.38
CA GLN A 254 14.58 -57.38 40.01
C GLN A 254 15.67 -57.87 40.96
N ILE A 255 16.68 -57.04 41.25
CA ILE A 255 17.75 -57.39 42.18
C ILE A 255 17.20 -57.64 43.60
N GLU A 256 16.22 -56.87 44.05
CA GLU A 256 15.58 -57.09 45.35
C GLU A 256 14.87 -58.46 45.42
N ASN A 257 14.18 -58.85 44.35
CA ASN A 257 13.55 -60.17 44.27
C ASN A 257 14.61 -61.29 44.24
N GLU A 258 15.67 -61.16 43.44
CA GLU A 258 16.78 -62.11 43.42
C GLU A 258 17.45 -62.23 44.79
N THR A 259 17.67 -61.10 45.48
CA THR A 259 18.28 -61.08 46.82
C THR A 259 17.41 -61.82 47.83
N LYS A 260 16.07 -61.65 47.77
CA LYS A 260 15.13 -62.41 48.60
C LYS A 260 15.24 -63.91 48.34
N THR A 261 15.28 -64.34 47.08
CA THR A 261 15.40 -65.78 46.73
C THR A 261 16.73 -66.40 47.16
N ILE A 262 17.84 -65.65 47.11
CA ILE A 262 19.15 -66.14 47.55
C ILE A 262 19.22 -66.20 49.07
N ASN A 263 18.61 -65.25 49.78
CA ASN A 263 18.51 -65.29 51.24
C ASN A 263 17.74 -66.51 51.73
N THR A 264 16.59 -66.84 51.12
CA THR A 264 15.83 -68.05 51.49
C THR A 264 16.63 -69.32 51.23
N GLN A 265 17.36 -69.40 50.11
CA GLN A 265 18.26 -70.51 49.81
C GLN A 265 19.41 -70.63 50.81
N LEU A 266 19.98 -69.49 51.25
CA LEU A 266 21.03 -69.45 52.26
C LEU A 266 20.53 -69.97 53.61
N GLU A 267 19.35 -69.57 54.04
CA GLU A 267 18.73 -70.05 55.29
C GLU A 267 18.51 -71.57 55.25
N GLU A 268 18.01 -72.10 54.13
CA GLU A 268 17.83 -73.55 53.94
C GLU A 268 19.16 -74.32 53.96
N LEU A 269 20.19 -73.82 53.25
CA LEU A 269 21.51 -74.44 53.22
C LEU A 269 22.21 -74.38 54.57
N GLN A 270 22.06 -73.28 55.31
CA GLN A 270 22.61 -73.14 56.67
C GLN A 270 21.97 -74.14 57.63
N LYS A 271 20.64 -74.30 57.60
CA LYS A 271 19.93 -75.31 58.40
C LYS A 271 20.40 -76.73 58.08
N LYS A 272 20.55 -77.06 56.79
CA LYS A 272 21.10 -78.37 56.37
C LYS A 272 22.52 -78.57 56.87
N LEU A 273 23.37 -77.56 56.75
CA LEU A 273 24.76 -77.61 57.21
C LEU A 273 24.85 -77.79 58.73
N GLU A 274 24.02 -77.10 59.52
CA GLU A 274 23.94 -77.30 60.97
C GLU A 274 23.50 -78.71 61.34
N LYS A 275 22.50 -79.25 60.63
CA LYS A 275 22.02 -80.61 60.82
C LYS A 275 23.11 -81.65 60.53
N SER A 276 23.78 -81.57 59.37
CA SER A 276 24.87 -82.48 59.02
C SER A 276 26.04 -82.34 60.00
N LYS A 277 26.38 -81.12 60.46
CA LYS A 277 27.42 -80.96 61.50
C LYS A 277 27.05 -81.60 62.83
N ALA A 278 25.77 -81.60 63.21
CA ALA A 278 25.30 -82.28 64.42
C ALA A 278 25.37 -83.81 64.26
N GLU A 279 24.86 -84.33 63.14
CA GLU A 279 24.93 -85.76 62.80
C GLU A 279 26.39 -86.27 62.73
N TRP A 280 27.32 -85.46 62.21
CA TRP A 280 28.74 -85.79 62.20
C TRP A 280 29.35 -85.87 63.60
N LYS A 281 28.95 -84.97 64.51
CA LYS A 281 29.41 -85.00 65.91
C LYS A 281 28.93 -86.25 66.63
N GLU A 282 27.68 -86.66 66.42
CA GLU A 282 27.13 -87.89 66.99
C GLU A 282 27.91 -89.12 66.50
N LEU A 283 28.18 -89.22 65.19
CA LEU A 283 28.99 -90.31 64.63
C LEU A 283 30.43 -90.29 65.15
N PHE A 284 31.01 -89.11 65.37
CA PHE A 284 32.34 -88.96 65.93
C PHE A 284 32.40 -89.45 67.39
N GLU A 285 31.38 -89.13 68.20
CA GLU A 285 31.24 -89.63 69.57
C GLU A 285 31.03 -91.15 69.60
N GLU A 286 30.15 -91.70 68.75
CA GLU A 286 29.93 -93.14 68.59
C GLU A 286 31.23 -93.88 68.23
N ARG A 287 32.00 -93.35 67.27
CA ARG A 287 33.31 -93.90 66.90
C ARG A 287 34.28 -93.90 68.08
N LEU A 288 34.31 -92.82 68.86
CA LEU A 288 35.21 -92.69 70.01
C LEU A 288 34.90 -93.74 71.08
N GLU A 289 33.62 -94.04 71.32
CA GLU A 289 33.20 -95.10 72.25
C GLU A 289 33.61 -96.49 71.75
N LEU A 290 33.37 -96.80 70.47
CA LEU A 290 33.76 -98.09 69.88
C LEU A 290 35.28 -98.30 69.88
N GLU A 291 36.07 -97.26 69.58
CA GLU A 291 37.54 -97.31 69.65
C GLU A 291 38.04 -97.52 71.09
N ARG A 292 37.37 -96.95 72.10
CA ARG A 292 37.69 -97.21 73.52
C ARG A 292 37.41 -98.66 73.91
N GLU A 293 36.29 -99.22 73.46
CA GLU A 293 35.96 -100.63 73.73
C GLU A 293 36.94 -101.58 73.03
N LYS A 294 37.30 -101.27 71.78
CA LYS A 294 38.34 -102.00 71.04
C LYS A 294 39.67 -101.99 71.80
N ALA A 295 40.15 -100.82 72.22
CA ALA A 295 41.40 -100.69 72.97
C ALA A 295 41.37 -101.49 74.29
N LYS A 296 40.22 -101.55 74.98
CA LYS A 296 40.05 -102.35 76.19
C LYS A 296 40.20 -103.85 75.93
N HIS A 297 39.59 -104.36 74.86
CA HIS A 297 39.73 -105.77 74.48
C HIS A 297 41.14 -106.11 73.98
N GLU A 298 41.79 -105.22 73.23
CA GLU A 298 43.20 -105.37 72.81
C GLU A 298 44.15 -105.43 74.01
N LEU A 299 43.97 -104.55 74.99
CA LEU A 299 44.74 -104.56 76.23
C LEU A 299 44.51 -105.84 77.03
N THR A 300 43.26 -106.31 77.10
CA THR A 300 42.89 -107.55 77.79
C THR A 300 43.59 -108.76 77.13
N ILE A 301 43.56 -108.86 75.80
CA ILE A 301 44.26 -109.93 75.07
C ILE A 301 45.76 -109.87 75.32
N SER A 302 46.36 -108.68 75.28
CA SER A 302 47.80 -108.50 75.55
C SER A 302 48.20 -108.99 76.95
N MET A 303 47.47 -108.54 77.98
CA MET A 303 47.72 -108.92 79.37
C MET A 303 47.49 -110.43 79.61
N VAL A 304 46.40 -110.98 79.07
CA VAL A 304 46.08 -112.40 79.23
C VAL A 304 47.07 -113.28 78.49
N ASN A 305 47.53 -112.90 77.29
CA ASN A 305 48.58 -113.61 76.55
C ASN A 305 49.92 -113.60 77.29
N GLN A 306 50.26 -112.50 77.97
CA GLN A 306 51.46 -112.43 78.80
C GLN A 306 51.34 -113.35 80.03
N ALA A 307 50.19 -113.34 80.71
CA ALA A 307 49.91 -114.26 81.81
C ALA A 307 49.94 -115.74 81.36
N LEU A 308 49.46 -116.05 80.15
CA LEU A 308 49.49 -117.39 79.57
C LEU A 308 50.94 -117.87 79.38
N LYS A 309 51.80 -117.02 78.81
CA LYS A 309 53.25 -117.31 78.67
C LYS A 309 53.93 -117.56 80.01
N GLU A 310 53.64 -116.73 81.02
CA GLU A 310 54.20 -116.90 82.37
C GLU A 310 53.72 -118.19 83.03
N THR A 311 52.43 -118.55 82.88
CA THR A 311 51.88 -119.79 83.42
C THR A 311 52.43 -121.04 82.73
N GLN A 312 52.69 -120.98 81.42
CA GLN A 312 53.33 -122.06 80.67
C GLN A 312 54.79 -122.26 81.11
N ALA A 313 55.54 -121.17 81.27
CA ALA A 313 56.91 -121.23 81.76
C ALA A 313 57.01 -121.81 83.18
N TRP A 314 56.10 -121.41 84.10
CA TRP A 314 56.01 -121.99 85.43
C TRP A 314 55.69 -123.49 85.41
N ALA A 315 54.81 -123.93 84.52
CA ALA A 315 54.44 -125.33 84.37
C ALA A 315 55.56 -126.20 83.76
N GLU A 316 56.50 -125.62 83.00
CA GLU A 316 57.69 -126.31 82.51
C GLU A 316 58.75 -126.43 83.60
N ILE A 317 59.09 -125.33 84.29
CA ILE A 317 60.08 -125.31 85.37
C ILE A 317 59.71 -126.30 86.49
N HIS A 318 58.47 -126.26 86.96
CA HIS A 318 58.03 -127.20 88.00
C HIS A 318 58.03 -128.65 87.55
N ARG A 319 57.87 -128.94 86.25
CA ARG A 319 57.94 -130.31 85.72
C ARG A 319 59.37 -130.82 85.75
N GLU A 320 60.34 -129.99 85.36
CA GLU A 320 61.77 -130.30 85.44
C GLU A 320 62.24 -130.52 86.89
N GLU A 321 61.85 -129.63 87.82
CA GLU A 321 62.15 -129.77 89.25
C GLU A 321 61.53 -131.06 89.85
N MET A 322 60.36 -131.46 89.36
CA MET A 322 59.66 -132.69 89.77
C MET A 322 60.41 -133.95 89.31
N GLU A 323 60.87 -133.99 88.06
CA GLU A 323 61.67 -135.11 87.52
C GLU A 323 63.00 -135.25 88.27
N GLU A 324 63.64 -134.14 88.64
CA GLU A 324 64.89 -134.13 89.39
C GLU A 324 64.71 -134.68 90.82
N CYS A 325 63.59 -134.35 91.48
CA CYS A 325 63.25 -134.89 92.80
C CYS A 325 63.00 -136.40 92.76
N LEU A 326 62.30 -136.91 91.74
CA LEU A 326 62.07 -138.34 91.56
C LEU A 326 63.38 -139.10 91.29
N ALA A 327 64.30 -138.51 90.53
CA ALA A 327 65.63 -139.08 90.29
C ALA A 327 66.46 -139.16 91.59
N LYS A 328 66.43 -138.12 92.43
CA LYS A 328 67.11 -138.11 93.75
C LYS A 328 66.55 -139.15 94.72
N ILE A 329 65.23 -139.37 94.71
CA ILE A 329 64.59 -140.45 95.49
C ILE A 329 65.05 -141.83 95.00
N GLY A 330 65.23 -142.03 93.68
CA GLY A 330 65.76 -143.27 93.12
C GLY A 330 67.23 -143.55 93.47
N LEU A 331 68.06 -142.51 93.58
CA LEU A 331 69.46 -142.64 94.01
C LEU A 331 69.61 -143.01 95.49
N LEU A 332 68.74 -142.49 96.36
CA LEU A 332 68.71 -142.87 97.78
C LEU A 332 68.33 -144.36 97.97
N GLU A 333 67.46 -144.89 97.11
CA GLU A 333 67.10 -146.31 97.05
C GLU A 333 68.32 -147.20 96.79
N THR A 334 69.20 -146.79 95.86
CA THR A 334 70.44 -147.55 95.55
C THR A 334 71.48 -147.50 96.66
N ALA A 335 71.57 -146.39 97.40
CA ALA A 335 72.55 -146.23 98.49
C ALA A 335 72.17 -147.01 99.78
N LEU A 336 70.87 -147.27 99.99
CA LEU A 336 70.37 -147.98 101.18
C LEU A 336 70.47 -149.51 101.08
N GLN A 337 70.76 -150.08 99.92
CA GLN A 337 70.89 -151.54 99.72
C GLN A 337 72.23 -152.13 100.23
N GLU A 338 73.23 -151.32 100.58
CA GLU A 338 74.59 -151.82 100.88
C GLU A 338 74.93 -152.04 102.37
N THR A 339 74.09 -151.67 103.35
CA THR A 339 74.42 -151.86 104.78
C THR A 339 73.27 -152.44 105.63
N THR A 340 73.22 -153.78 105.70
CA THR A 340 72.56 -154.67 106.70
C THR A 340 71.16 -154.37 107.28
N ASN A 341 70.25 -155.33 107.01
CA ASN A 341 68.94 -155.70 107.59
C ASN A 341 67.65 -154.99 107.09
N PRO A 342 66.90 -155.58 106.13
CA PRO A 342 65.84 -154.91 105.36
C PRO A 342 64.43 -155.48 105.62
N VAL A 343 63.61 -154.84 106.45
CA VAL A 343 62.14 -155.09 106.45
C VAL A 343 61.29 -153.82 106.68
N ASP A 344 61.80 -152.76 107.31
CA ASP A 344 60.97 -151.58 107.69
C ASP A 344 61.10 -150.33 106.79
N LEU A 345 61.99 -150.32 105.79
CA LEU A 345 62.30 -149.12 104.98
C LEU A 345 61.63 -149.05 103.61
N GLU A 346 61.31 -150.19 102.99
CA GLU A 346 60.78 -150.25 101.61
C GLU A 346 59.32 -149.76 101.52
N VAL A 347 58.53 -150.01 102.56
CA VAL A 347 57.11 -149.61 102.63
C VAL A 347 56.97 -148.07 102.67
N LYS A 348 57.85 -147.36 103.40
CA LYS A 348 57.78 -145.89 103.50
C LYS A 348 58.18 -145.17 102.21
N ILE A 349 59.10 -145.73 101.43
CA ILE A 349 59.55 -145.13 100.17
C ILE A 349 58.46 -145.24 99.09
N THR A 350 57.73 -146.36 99.05
CA THR A 350 56.60 -146.53 98.13
C THR A 350 55.40 -145.62 98.46
N GLU A 351 55.15 -145.33 99.73
CA GLU A 351 54.17 -144.33 100.18
C GLU A 351 54.53 -142.89 99.74
N ILE A 352 55.81 -142.52 99.79
CA ILE A 352 56.27 -141.21 99.33
C ILE A 352 56.11 -141.06 97.81
N LYS A 353 56.46 -142.09 97.02
CA LYS A 353 56.28 -142.05 95.55
C LYS A 353 54.81 -141.94 95.13
N THR A 354 53.90 -142.60 95.84
CA THR A 354 52.46 -142.57 95.53
C THR A 354 51.81 -141.23 95.93
N THR A 355 52.17 -140.68 97.09
CA THR A 355 51.76 -139.32 97.48
C THR A 355 52.31 -138.25 96.53
N TYR A 356 53.52 -138.44 96.01
CA TYR A 356 54.15 -137.56 95.03
C TYR A 356 53.45 -137.56 93.66
N LYS A 357 53.16 -138.74 93.10
CA LYS A 357 52.39 -138.86 91.84
C LYS A 357 50.98 -138.27 91.95
N ASN A 358 50.35 -138.38 93.11
CA ASN A 358 49.04 -137.75 93.34
C ASN A 358 49.16 -136.22 93.34
N LEU A 359 50.19 -135.65 93.98
CA LEU A 359 50.47 -134.21 93.94
C LEU A 359 50.72 -133.69 92.51
N GLU A 360 51.46 -134.44 91.70
CA GLU A 360 51.71 -134.13 90.28
C GLU A 360 50.40 -134.06 89.46
N SER A 361 49.51 -135.04 89.65
CA SER A 361 48.23 -135.06 88.93
C SER A 361 47.33 -133.87 89.29
N VAL A 362 47.30 -133.49 90.57
CA VAL A 362 46.50 -132.36 91.07
C VAL A 362 47.05 -131.03 90.55
N TRP A 363 48.37 -130.89 90.50
CA TRP A 363 49.02 -129.68 89.96
C TRP A 363 48.80 -129.53 88.44
N ASN A 364 48.96 -130.60 87.66
CA ASN A 364 48.69 -130.58 86.22
C ASN A 364 47.22 -130.25 85.92
N GLN A 365 46.29 -130.79 86.70
CA GLN A 365 44.87 -130.47 86.55
C GLN A 365 44.59 -128.99 86.87
N ARG A 366 45.24 -128.44 87.90
CA ARG A 366 45.08 -127.03 88.30
C ARG A 366 45.69 -126.05 87.28
N PHE A 367 46.84 -126.39 86.69
CA PHE A 367 47.45 -125.60 85.61
C PHE A 367 46.61 -125.63 84.33
N ASN A 368 46.11 -126.80 83.92
CA ASN A 368 45.27 -126.93 82.72
C ASN A 368 43.97 -126.13 82.87
N LEU A 369 43.31 -126.18 84.03
CA LEU A 369 42.11 -125.38 84.28
C LEU A 369 42.41 -123.87 84.21
N LYS A 370 43.57 -123.42 84.71
CA LYS A 370 43.97 -122.01 84.66
C LYS A 370 44.35 -121.57 83.23
N SER A 371 45.02 -122.42 82.44
CA SER A 371 45.32 -122.15 81.01
C SER A 371 44.04 -122.07 80.19
N GLN A 372 43.12 -123.01 80.37
CA GLN A 372 41.83 -123.02 79.67
C GLN A 372 40.99 -121.76 79.97
N GLY A 373 40.94 -121.32 81.24
CA GLY A 373 40.25 -120.09 81.60
C GLY A 373 40.87 -118.82 80.99
N LEU A 374 42.20 -118.79 80.81
CA LEU A 374 42.88 -117.69 80.13
C LEU A 374 42.65 -117.73 78.61
N GLU A 375 42.71 -118.90 77.98
CA GLU A 375 42.44 -119.09 76.54
C GLU A 375 40.99 -118.72 76.18
N GLU A 376 40.03 -119.07 77.03
CA GLU A 376 38.62 -118.70 76.85
C GLU A 376 38.41 -117.18 76.95
N SER A 377 39.13 -116.50 77.84
CA SER A 377 39.12 -115.03 77.96
C SER A 377 39.72 -114.33 76.73
N VAL A 378 40.80 -114.88 76.15
CA VAL A 378 41.36 -114.42 74.87
C VAL A 378 40.35 -114.62 73.75
N ARG A 379 39.74 -115.80 73.66
CA ARG A 379 38.75 -116.12 72.62
C ARG A 379 37.52 -115.21 72.67
N ASN A 380 36.98 -114.96 73.87
CA ASN A 380 35.87 -114.03 74.03
C ASN A 380 36.25 -112.61 73.61
N SER A 381 37.45 -112.15 73.96
CA SER A 381 37.92 -110.81 73.59
C SER A 381 38.22 -110.69 72.09
N THR A 382 38.72 -111.74 71.43
CA THR A 382 38.94 -111.75 69.97
C THR A 382 37.63 -111.78 69.18
N GLU A 383 36.62 -112.52 69.64
CA GLU A 383 35.28 -112.49 69.05
C GLU A 383 34.60 -111.12 69.17
N GLN A 384 34.80 -110.41 70.28
CA GLN A 384 34.30 -109.03 70.43
C GLN A 384 35.03 -108.06 69.50
N LEU A 385 36.36 -108.17 69.34
CA LEU A 385 37.10 -107.37 68.35
C LEU A 385 36.66 -107.62 66.91
N ALA A 386 36.32 -108.86 66.56
CA ALA A 386 35.80 -109.21 65.24
C ALA A 386 34.44 -108.55 64.93
N LYS A 387 33.64 -108.24 65.97
CA LYS A 387 32.37 -107.50 65.85
C LYS A 387 32.56 -105.98 65.85
N LEU A 388 33.48 -105.46 66.65
CA LEU A 388 33.75 -104.02 66.77
C LEU A 388 34.43 -103.44 65.52
N ASN A 389 35.36 -104.16 64.89
CA ASN A 389 36.08 -103.68 63.70
C ASN A 389 35.16 -103.31 62.51
N PRO A 390 34.18 -104.11 62.08
CA PRO A 390 33.27 -103.72 61.00
C PRO A 390 32.35 -102.55 61.41
N GLN A 391 31.96 -102.43 62.69
CA GLN A 391 31.15 -101.30 63.17
C GLN A 391 31.94 -99.99 63.11
N ILE A 392 33.21 -99.99 63.57
CA ILE A 392 34.09 -98.83 63.47
C ILE A 392 34.31 -98.42 62.01
N SER A 393 34.51 -99.39 61.10
CA SER A 393 34.67 -99.12 59.67
C SER A 393 33.41 -98.53 59.04
N ASP A 394 32.22 -98.97 59.44
CA ASP A 394 30.95 -98.46 58.93
C ASP A 394 30.67 -97.03 59.44
N VAL A 395 30.85 -96.78 60.74
CA VAL A 395 30.75 -95.42 61.32
C VAL A 395 31.76 -94.47 60.68
N GLN A 396 32.98 -94.94 60.40
CA GLN A 396 34.00 -94.17 59.70
C GLN A 396 33.57 -93.81 58.27
N ALA A 397 33.05 -94.77 57.48
CA ALA A 397 32.56 -94.50 56.13
C ALA A 397 31.39 -93.50 56.12
N ARG A 398 30.46 -93.61 57.09
CA ARG A 398 29.36 -92.65 57.27
C ARG A 398 29.86 -91.26 57.65
N ALA A 399 30.85 -91.16 58.54
CA ALA A 399 31.46 -89.90 58.95
C ALA A 399 32.22 -89.21 57.79
N ASP A 400 32.96 -89.98 56.98
CA ASP A 400 33.70 -89.48 55.82
C ASP A 400 32.74 -88.98 54.72
N HIS A 401 31.63 -89.69 54.49
CA HIS A 401 30.57 -89.22 53.58
C HIS A 401 29.97 -87.89 54.06
N LEU A 402 29.66 -87.78 55.36
CA LEU A 402 29.13 -86.55 55.93
C LEU A 402 30.14 -85.39 55.87
N CYS A 403 31.44 -85.65 56.04
CA CYS A 403 32.48 -84.65 55.82
C CYS A 403 32.42 -84.08 54.41
N TYR A 404 32.30 -84.93 53.39
CA TYR A 404 32.20 -84.50 52.00
C TYR A 404 30.93 -83.66 51.75
N GLU A 405 29.79 -84.05 52.32
CA GLU A 405 28.56 -83.27 52.25
C GLU A 405 28.68 -81.90 52.95
N ILE A 406 29.36 -81.84 54.10
CA ILE A 406 29.64 -80.59 54.83
C ILE A 406 30.55 -79.68 54.00
N GLU A 407 31.60 -80.21 53.38
CA GLU A 407 32.49 -79.44 52.49
C GLU A 407 31.73 -78.89 51.28
N GLY A 408 30.92 -79.72 50.61
CA GLY A 408 30.06 -79.29 49.51
C GLY A 408 29.04 -78.23 49.93
N ALA A 409 28.39 -78.40 51.09
CA ALA A 409 27.42 -77.44 51.60
C ALA A 409 28.09 -76.12 52.03
N THR A 410 29.28 -76.15 52.63
CA THR A 410 30.02 -74.93 53.01
C THR A 410 30.47 -74.13 51.79
N SER A 411 30.96 -74.80 50.73
CA SER A 411 31.26 -74.15 49.45
C SER A 411 30.02 -73.49 48.83
N ASN A 412 28.88 -74.19 48.79
CA ASN A 412 27.63 -73.62 48.29
C ASN A 412 27.15 -72.42 49.11
N VAL A 413 27.29 -72.44 50.44
CA VAL A 413 26.97 -71.29 51.30
C VAL A 413 27.89 -70.11 51.00
N LEU A 414 29.19 -70.35 50.78
CA LEU A 414 30.15 -69.31 50.42
C LEU A 414 29.78 -68.65 49.08
N ASP A 415 29.51 -69.44 48.04
CA ASP A 415 29.14 -68.94 46.72
C ASP A 415 27.86 -68.10 46.75
N ARG A 416 26.85 -68.55 47.51
CA ARG A 416 25.60 -67.79 47.69
C ARG A 416 25.84 -66.49 48.46
N LYS A 417 26.72 -66.47 49.47
CA LYS A 417 27.12 -65.23 50.18
C LYS A 417 27.86 -64.26 49.26
N ILE A 418 28.78 -64.75 48.44
CA ILE A 418 29.49 -63.92 47.44
C ILE A 418 28.49 -63.30 46.46
N LYS A 419 27.57 -64.12 45.92
CA LYS A 419 26.53 -63.64 45.00
C LYS A 419 25.63 -62.59 45.66
N LEU A 420 25.26 -62.78 46.94
CA LEU A 420 24.48 -61.81 47.71
C LEU A 420 25.23 -60.47 47.84
N ALA A 421 26.51 -60.51 48.21
CA ALA A 421 27.34 -59.31 48.35
C ALA A 421 27.47 -58.54 47.03
N LEU A 422 27.65 -59.25 45.90
CA LEU A 422 27.69 -58.65 44.57
C LEU A 422 26.35 -57.99 44.18
N LEU A 423 25.22 -58.64 44.48
CA LEU A 423 23.89 -58.08 44.24
C LEU A 423 23.62 -56.83 45.10
N GLN A 424 24.02 -56.86 46.37
CA GLN A 424 23.92 -55.70 47.27
C GLN A 424 24.77 -54.52 46.77
N TYR A 425 26.02 -54.78 46.37
CA TYR A 425 26.89 -53.75 45.80
C TYR A 425 26.30 -53.16 44.51
N ARG A 426 25.78 -54.01 43.61
CA ARG A 426 25.11 -53.57 42.38
C ARG A 426 23.86 -52.74 42.69
N LYS A 427 23.05 -53.15 43.67
CA LYS A 427 21.88 -52.40 44.14
C LYS A 427 22.29 -51.01 44.62
N GLU A 428 23.30 -50.91 45.47
CA GLU A 428 23.78 -49.64 46.04
C GLU A 428 24.27 -48.67 44.96
N ASN A 429 24.99 -49.18 43.95
CA ASN A 429 25.43 -48.36 42.81
C ASN A 429 24.25 -47.86 41.97
N LEU A 430 23.26 -48.73 41.73
CA LEU A 430 22.04 -48.36 40.99
C LEU A 430 21.19 -47.35 41.77
N THR A 431 21.08 -47.47 43.09
CA THR A 431 20.35 -46.50 43.93
C THR A 431 21.03 -45.14 43.91
N LYS A 432 22.37 -45.08 44.00
CA LYS A 432 23.14 -43.83 43.87
C LYS A 432 22.93 -43.18 42.49
N ALA A 433 22.95 -43.97 41.41
CA ALA A 433 22.69 -43.48 40.06
C ALA A 433 21.25 -42.95 39.91
N LEU A 434 20.28 -43.66 40.48
CA LEU A 434 18.86 -43.27 40.47
C LEU A 434 18.62 -41.97 41.25
N GLU A 435 19.29 -41.76 42.38
CA GLU A 435 19.23 -40.49 43.12
C GLU A 435 19.79 -39.33 42.31
N ARG A 436 20.89 -39.54 41.57
CA ARG A 436 21.46 -38.51 40.67
C ARG A 436 20.47 -38.15 39.56
N LEU A 437 19.92 -39.14 38.86
CA LEU A 437 18.91 -38.91 37.82
C LEU A 437 17.65 -38.23 38.35
N LYS A 438 17.18 -38.58 39.56
CA LYS A 438 16.05 -37.90 40.19
C LYS A 438 16.35 -36.44 40.50
N LYS A 439 17.56 -36.12 40.97
CA LYS A 439 17.99 -34.73 41.19
C LYS A 439 18.05 -33.94 39.89
N GLU A 440 18.61 -34.53 38.82
CA GLU A 440 18.63 -33.91 37.49
C GLU A 440 17.20 -33.64 36.99
N LEU A 441 16.30 -34.62 37.12
CA LEU A 441 14.89 -34.45 36.75
C LEU A 441 14.20 -33.35 37.58
N GLN A 442 14.50 -33.26 38.88
CA GLN A 442 13.94 -32.24 39.77
C GLN A 442 14.36 -30.81 39.38
N ILE A 443 15.52 -30.65 38.76
CA ILE A 443 16.01 -29.36 38.23
C ILE A 443 15.41 -29.08 36.86
N SER A 444 15.36 -30.09 35.98
CA SER A 444 14.86 -29.90 34.60
C SER A 444 13.34 -29.67 34.50
N LEU A 445 12.55 -30.11 35.49
CA LEU A 445 11.10 -29.90 35.53
C LEU A 445 10.73 -28.40 35.66
N PRO A 446 11.23 -27.65 36.65
CA PRO A 446 11.06 -26.20 36.72
C PRO A 446 11.53 -25.47 35.46
N ASP A 447 12.69 -25.85 34.91
CA ASP A 447 13.24 -25.23 33.70
C ASP A 447 12.32 -25.42 32.48
N LEU A 448 11.67 -26.59 32.39
CA LEU A 448 10.67 -26.87 31.36
C LEU A 448 9.40 -26.03 31.57
N ASP A 449 8.87 -25.97 32.80
CA ASP A 449 7.69 -25.17 33.13
C ASP A 449 7.91 -23.68 32.84
N GLU A 450 9.09 -23.15 33.15
CA GLU A 450 9.44 -21.76 32.86
C GLU A 450 9.58 -21.50 31.36
N ALA A 451 10.19 -22.43 30.62
CA ALA A 451 10.26 -22.34 29.16
C ALA A 451 8.85 -22.41 28.52
N ALA A 452 7.97 -23.26 29.04
CA ALA A 452 6.59 -23.39 28.58
C ALA A 452 5.78 -22.11 28.81
N LYS A 453 5.87 -21.51 30.00
CA LYS A 453 5.22 -20.22 30.30
C LYS A 453 5.67 -19.11 29.34
N ARG A 454 6.99 -19.00 29.11
CA ARG A 454 7.53 -18.03 28.13
C ARG A 454 7.04 -18.30 26.72
N ALA A 455 6.91 -19.56 26.32
CA ALA A 455 6.39 -19.91 25.00
C ALA A 455 4.89 -19.59 24.87
N GLU A 456 4.08 -19.81 25.90
CA GLU A 456 2.65 -19.45 25.92
C GLU A 456 2.43 -17.93 25.78
N GLU A 457 3.29 -17.10 26.37
CA GLU A 457 3.27 -15.65 26.20
C GLU A 457 3.50 -15.22 24.74
N THR A 458 4.30 -15.98 23.98
CA THR A 458 4.53 -15.71 22.54
C THR A 458 3.37 -16.17 21.65
N GLY A 459 2.46 -17.01 22.17
CA GLY A 459 1.25 -17.45 21.49
C GLY A 459 1.00 -18.97 21.56
N PRO A 460 -0.04 -19.47 20.84
CA PRO A 460 -0.46 -20.86 20.94
C PRO A 460 0.63 -21.88 20.60
N GLN A 461 0.47 -23.12 21.05
CA GLN A 461 1.42 -24.19 20.75
C GLN A 461 1.55 -24.43 19.23
N ILE A 462 2.80 -24.57 18.78
CA ILE A 462 3.13 -24.98 17.41
C ILE A 462 4.17 -26.09 17.45
N VAL A 463 4.10 -26.99 16.48
CA VAL A 463 5.10 -28.05 16.30
C VAL A 463 6.28 -27.44 15.52
N PRO A 464 7.46 -27.31 16.14
CA PRO A 464 8.64 -26.77 15.46
C PRO A 464 9.06 -27.71 14.32
N MET A 465 9.18 -27.17 13.11
CA MET A 465 9.59 -27.94 11.92
C MET A 465 11.09 -27.87 11.66
N LYS A 466 11.74 -26.82 12.16
CA LYS A 466 13.15 -26.51 11.94
C LYS A 466 13.98 -26.70 13.21
N SER A 467 15.30 -26.78 13.06
CA SER A 467 16.19 -26.78 14.22
C SER A 467 16.25 -25.39 14.88
N ILE A 468 16.60 -25.33 16.17
CA ILE A 468 16.78 -24.07 16.90
C ILE A 468 17.79 -23.16 16.19
N MET A 469 18.86 -23.75 15.62
CA MET A 469 19.89 -23.00 14.91
C MET A 469 19.34 -22.34 13.64
N ASP A 470 18.58 -23.09 12.84
CA ASP A 470 17.98 -22.58 11.59
C ASP A 470 16.98 -21.45 11.86
N ILE A 471 16.19 -21.57 12.93
CA ILE A 471 15.24 -20.53 13.33
C ILE A 471 15.98 -19.25 13.75
N ILE A 472 17.05 -19.37 14.55
CA ILE A 472 17.88 -18.22 14.97
C ILE A 472 18.52 -17.54 13.75
N ASP A 473 19.03 -18.31 12.80
CA ASP A 473 19.65 -17.75 11.59
C ASP A 473 18.59 -17.07 10.70
N GLU A 474 17.38 -17.62 10.58
CA GLU A 474 16.28 -16.94 9.91
C GLU A 474 15.82 -15.66 10.63
N ILE A 475 15.81 -15.64 11.97
CA ILE A 475 15.53 -14.43 12.75
C ILE A 475 16.59 -13.37 12.44
N ARG A 476 17.88 -13.73 12.45
CA ARG A 476 18.98 -12.80 12.12
C ARG A 476 18.86 -12.21 10.72
N VAL A 477 18.56 -13.03 9.72
CA VAL A 477 18.35 -12.55 8.34
C VAL A 477 17.14 -11.62 8.28
N THR A 478 16.04 -12.00 8.93
CA THR A 478 14.81 -11.19 8.99
C THR A 478 15.05 -9.85 9.68
N ASP A 479 15.84 -9.84 10.76
CA ASP A 479 16.25 -8.64 11.49
C ASP A 479 17.17 -7.74 10.66
N GLY A 480 18.08 -8.32 9.89
CA GLY A 480 18.89 -7.58 8.92
C GLY A 480 18.03 -6.85 7.88
N HIS A 481 17.02 -7.52 7.33
CA HIS A 481 16.08 -6.89 6.41
C HIS A 481 15.21 -5.81 7.08
N LEU A 482 14.76 -6.04 8.33
CA LEU A 482 14.01 -5.05 9.09
C LEU A 482 14.85 -3.80 9.40
N ALA A 483 16.13 -3.96 9.71
CA ALA A 483 17.07 -2.86 9.93
C ALA A 483 17.26 -2.01 8.67
N ALA A 484 17.32 -2.64 7.49
CA ALA A 484 17.39 -1.94 6.21
C ALA A 484 16.11 -1.13 5.88
N LEU A 485 15.00 -1.40 6.58
CA LEU A 485 13.71 -0.70 6.45
C LEU A 485 13.39 0.14 7.70
N ALA A 486 14.39 0.48 8.52
CA ALA A 486 14.18 1.22 9.77
C ALA A 486 13.60 2.62 9.52
N ASP A 487 14.03 3.28 8.45
CA ASP A 487 13.62 4.61 7.98
C ASP A 487 12.15 4.71 7.55
N VAL A 488 11.51 3.59 7.24
CA VAL A 488 10.14 3.51 6.73
C VAL A 488 9.13 3.80 7.85
N SER A 489 8.48 4.96 7.80
CA SER A 489 7.45 5.39 8.77
C SER A 489 6.15 4.60 8.66
N GLU A 490 5.37 4.54 9.74
CA GLU A 490 4.02 3.93 9.74
C GLU A 490 2.97 4.85 9.09
N ASP A 491 3.25 6.14 8.95
CA ASP A 491 2.34 7.10 8.32
C ASP A 491 2.24 6.94 6.79
N ILE A 492 3.14 6.17 6.18
CA ILE A 492 3.21 5.97 4.72
C ILE A 492 1.89 5.47 4.14
N GLU A 493 1.18 4.57 4.84
CA GLU A 493 -0.12 4.06 4.40
C GLU A 493 -1.15 5.20 4.26
N ARG A 494 -1.23 6.08 5.27
CA ARG A 494 -2.12 7.25 5.23
C ARG A 494 -1.72 8.24 4.14
N MET A 495 -0.42 8.51 4.00
CA MET A 495 0.10 9.42 2.98
C MET A 495 -0.21 8.89 1.57
N TYR A 496 0.06 7.62 1.30
CA TYR A 496 -0.24 6.99 0.01
C TYR A 496 -1.73 7.07 -0.34
N GLU A 497 -2.63 6.74 0.61
CA GLU A 497 -4.07 6.85 0.40
C GLU A 497 -4.51 8.29 0.08
N SER A 498 -4.00 9.28 0.83
CA SER A 498 -4.34 10.69 0.60
C SER A 498 -3.88 11.20 -0.77
N TYR A 499 -2.65 10.91 -1.18
CA TYR A 499 -2.13 11.32 -2.49
C TYR A 499 -2.79 10.56 -3.64
N SER A 500 -3.17 9.30 -3.43
CA SER A 500 -3.94 8.52 -4.41
C SER A 500 -5.30 9.16 -4.68
N LYS A 501 -6.03 9.56 -3.63
CA LYS A 501 -7.29 10.30 -3.75
C LYS A 501 -7.10 11.63 -4.46
N LEU A 502 -6.11 12.42 -4.06
CA LEU A 502 -5.81 13.72 -4.67
C LEU A 502 -5.49 13.57 -6.18
N TYR A 503 -4.69 12.57 -6.55
CA TYR A 503 -4.36 12.29 -7.95
C TYR A 503 -5.61 11.94 -8.77
N LEU A 504 -6.51 11.12 -8.23
CA LEU A 504 -7.76 10.77 -8.90
C LEU A 504 -8.66 11.99 -9.11
N GLU A 505 -8.78 12.87 -8.11
CA GLU A 505 -9.54 14.13 -8.21
C GLU A 505 -8.95 15.07 -9.27
N LEU A 506 -7.61 15.20 -9.31
CA LEU A 506 -6.92 16.02 -10.31
C LEU A 506 -7.06 15.45 -11.72
N LYS A 507 -7.00 14.12 -11.86
CA LYS A 507 -7.19 13.43 -13.14
C LYS A 507 -8.60 13.65 -13.68
N GLU A 508 -9.60 13.59 -12.82
CA GLU A 508 -10.99 13.86 -13.20
C GLU A 508 -11.18 15.34 -13.58
N LYS A 509 -10.56 16.26 -12.83
CA LYS A 509 -10.56 17.69 -13.18
C LYS A 509 -9.89 17.95 -14.53
N ALA A 510 -8.76 17.30 -14.83
CA ALA A 510 -8.08 17.41 -16.11
C ALA A 510 -8.98 16.94 -17.27
N ARG A 511 -9.68 15.81 -17.08
CA ARG A 511 -10.65 15.28 -18.05
C ARG A 511 -11.77 16.29 -18.36
N LEU A 512 -12.37 16.87 -17.32
CA LEU A 512 -13.43 17.88 -17.48
C LEU A 512 -12.93 19.15 -18.18
N VAL A 513 -11.70 19.59 -17.89
CA VAL A 513 -11.11 20.77 -18.56
C VAL A 513 -10.85 20.50 -20.04
N ALA A 514 -10.36 19.30 -20.39
CA ALA A 514 -10.17 18.90 -21.79
C ALA A 514 -11.50 18.86 -22.57
N GLU A 515 -12.57 18.32 -21.97
CA GLU A 515 -13.91 18.34 -22.57
C GLU A 515 -14.43 19.77 -22.77
N ASN A 516 -14.22 20.65 -21.79
CA ASN A 516 -14.58 22.06 -21.89
C ASN A 516 -13.80 22.79 -22.99
N ARG A 517 -12.53 22.44 -23.22
CA ARG A 517 -11.72 22.98 -24.32
C ARG A 517 -12.34 22.62 -25.66
N GLU A 518 -12.71 21.37 -25.87
CA GLU A 518 -13.32 20.91 -27.13
C GLU A 518 -14.61 21.68 -27.44
N LYS A 519 -15.51 21.80 -26.45
CA LYS A 519 -16.74 22.58 -26.57
C LYS A 519 -16.46 24.05 -26.89
N ALA A 520 -15.47 24.65 -26.24
CA ALA A 520 -15.10 26.04 -26.49
C ALA A 520 -14.48 26.25 -27.89
N LEU A 521 -13.71 25.30 -28.39
CA LEU A 521 -13.16 25.32 -29.75
C LEU A 521 -14.28 25.27 -30.80
N GLU A 522 -15.26 24.39 -30.62
CA GLU A 522 -16.44 24.32 -31.49
C GLU A 522 -17.27 25.60 -31.44
N GLU A 523 -17.46 26.18 -30.25
CA GLU A 523 -18.14 27.46 -30.07
C GLU A 523 -17.44 28.60 -30.82
N VAL A 524 -16.10 28.66 -30.81
CA VAL A 524 -15.34 29.65 -31.59
C VAL A 524 -15.54 29.43 -33.09
N LYS A 525 -15.43 28.19 -33.57
CA LYS A 525 -15.60 27.86 -35.00
C LYS A 525 -16.98 28.26 -35.51
N THR A 526 -18.04 27.86 -34.81
CA THR A 526 -19.43 28.15 -35.18
C THR A 526 -19.72 29.65 -35.22
N ARG A 527 -19.26 30.42 -34.23
CA ARG A 527 -19.43 31.89 -34.21
C ARG A 527 -18.63 32.56 -35.33
N MET A 528 -17.43 32.07 -35.63
CA MET A 528 -16.60 32.59 -36.71
C MET A 528 -17.25 32.36 -38.08
N GLU A 529 -17.80 31.19 -38.31
CA GLU A 529 -18.55 30.86 -39.53
C GLU A 529 -19.81 31.72 -39.69
N ALA A 530 -20.54 31.96 -38.59
CA ALA A 530 -21.70 32.84 -38.61
C ALA A 530 -21.32 34.28 -39.02
N TRP A 531 -20.26 34.83 -38.42
CA TRP A 531 -19.74 36.15 -38.79
C TRP A 531 -19.30 36.20 -40.26
N ARG A 532 -18.50 35.22 -40.73
CA ARG A 532 -18.05 35.15 -42.14
C ARG A 532 -19.22 35.10 -43.11
N THR A 533 -20.23 34.29 -42.81
CA THR A 533 -21.38 34.08 -43.70
C THR A 533 -22.15 35.38 -43.87
N VAL A 534 -22.46 36.06 -42.76
CA VAL A 534 -23.21 37.32 -42.75
C VAL A 534 -22.44 38.41 -43.48
N LEU A 535 -21.12 38.51 -43.26
CA LEU A 535 -20.28 39.51 -43.89
C LEU A 535 -20.04 39.26 -45.39
N ARG A 536 -19.75 38.01 -45.80
CA ARG A 536 -19.62 37.65 -47.23
C ARG A 536 -20.91 37.94 -47.99
N ASN A 537 -22.06 37.59 -47.43
CA ASN A 537 -23.35 37.87 -48.04
C ASN A 537 -23.52 39.38 -48.25
N LEU A 538 -23.20 40.21 -47.26
CA LEU A 538 -23.23 41.67 -47.41
C LEU A 538 -22.29 42.15 -48.51
N LEU A 539 -21.01 41.78 -48.44
CA LEU A 539 -19.99 42.28 -49.36
C LEU A 539 -20.26 41.84 -50.81
N ASN A 540 -20.85 40.66 -51.03
CA ASN A 540 -21.28 40.24 -52.36
C ASN A 540 -22.36 41.18 -52.93
N HIS A 541 -23.39 41.53 -52.15
CA HIS A 541 -24.42 42.47 -52.59
C HIS A 541 -23.83 43.87 -52.83
N VAL A 542 -23.01 44.35 -51.89
CA VAL A 542 -22.35 45.65 -52.01
C VAL A 542 -21.41 45.70 -53.22
N SER A 543 -20.64 44.65 -53.49
CA SER A 543 -19.73 44.58 -54.63
C SER A 543 -20.48 44.59 -55.97
N LEU A 544 -21.60 43.85 -56.08
CA LEU A 544 -22.46 43.87 -57.26
C LEU A 544 -23.04 45.27 -57.53
N GLN A 545 -23.55 45.94 -56.49
CA GLN A 545 -24.05 47.32 -56.63
C GLN A 545 -22.91 48.27 -57.00
N TYR A 546 -21.78 48.19 -56.31
CA TYR A 546 -20.59 48.99 -56.57
C TYR A 546 -20.15 48.88 -58.04
N GLN A 547 -20.09 47.66 -58.58
CA GLN A 547 -19.80 47.40 -60.00
C GLN A 547 -20.84 48.02 -60.95
N GLY A 548 -22.13 47.86 -60.62
CA GLY A 548 -23.23 48.44 -61.39
C GLY A 548 -23.10 49.96 -61.52
N ILE A 549 -22.81 50.65 -60.42
CA ILE A 549 -22.66 52.11 -60.39
C ILE A 549 -21.41 52.55 -61.17
N LEU A 550 -20.27 51.88 -60.96
CA LEU A 550 -19.02 52.21 -61.65
C LEU A 550 -19.11 52.04 -63.17
N SER A 551 -19.92 51.09 -63.65
CA SER A 551 -20.12 50.86 -65.09
C SER A 551 -20.66 52.10 -65.83
N GLY A 552 -21.50 52.92 -65.17
CA GLY A 552 -22.06 54.15 -65.74
C GLY A 552 -21.02 55.23 -66.05
N VAL A 553 -19.84 55.13 -65.43
CA VAL A 553 -18.74 56.11 -65.53
C VAL A 553 -17.47 55.48 -66.11
N GLN A 554 -17.59 54.37 -66.85
CA GLN A 554 -16.46 53.65 -67.49
C GLN A 554 -15.36 53.21 -66.49
N ALA A 555 -15.77 52.77 -65.31
CA ALA A 555 -14.89 52.21 -64.29
C ALA A 555 -15.31 50.77 -63.92
N VAL A 556 -14.38 50.01 -63.37
CA VAL A 556 -14.59 48.65 -62.84
C VAL A 556 -14.03 48.60 -61.42
N GLY A 557 -14.70 47.88 -60.52
CA GLY A 557 -14.24 47.75 -59.14
C GLY A 557 -14.73 46.47 -58.49
N ASP A 558 -14.19 46.18 -57.32
CA ASP A 558 -14.56 45.01 -56.52
C ASP A 558 -14.30 45.30 -55.04
N VAL A 559 -15.04 44.65 -54.15
CA VAL A 559 -14.91 44.81 -52.70
C VAL A 559 -14.61 43.45 -52.10
N ARG A 560 -13.49 43.35 -51.36
CA ARG A 560 -12.97 42.07 -50.87
C ARG A 560 -12.75 42.09 -49.36
N LEU A 561 -13.04 40.94 -48.75
CA LEU A 561 -12.69 40.66 -47.37
C LEU A 561 -11.27 40.06 -47.32
N LEU A 562 -10.38 40.70 -46.58
CA LEU A 562 -9.03 40.22 -46.31
C LEU A 562 -8.98 39.44 -45.00
N ASN A 563 -8.07 38.46 -44.91
CA ASN A 563 -7.77 37.70 -43.70
C ASN A 563 -8.99 37.18 -42.95
N GLU A 564 -10.02 36.73 -43.67
CA GLU A 564 -11.29 36.28 -43.07
C GLU A 564 -11.13 35.12 -42.09
N HIS A 565 -9.95 34.48 -42.05
CA HIS A 565 -9.66 33.39 -41.11
C HIS A 565 -9.40 33.85 -39.67
N ASP A 566 -8.97 35.10 -39.49
CA ASP A 566 -8.66 35.70 -38.21
C ASP A 566 -9.52 36.95 -38.02
N ILE A 567 -10.32 36.96 -36.95
CA ILE A 567 -11.23 38.06 -36.68
C ILE A 567 -10.48 39.37 -36.40
N GLU A 568 -9.29 39.32 -35.80
CA GLU A 568 -8.55 40.53 -35.42
C GLU A 568 -7.84 41.15 -36.63
N GLU A 569 -7.32 40.31 -37.54
CA GLU A 569 -6.65 40.72 -38.78
C GLU A 569 -7.60 40.90 -39.97
N ALA A 570 -8.87 40.51 -39.84
CA ALA A 570 -9.86 40.69 -40.89
C ALA A 570 -10.03 42.16 -41.27
N GLY A 571 -9.99 42.44 -42.58
CA GLY A 571 -10.07 43.79 -43.11
C GLY A 571 -10.85 43.88 -44.41
N LEU A 572 -11.25 45.09 -44.78
CA LEU A 572 -11.98 45.38 -46.02
C LEU A 572 -11.08 46.12 -47.00
N GLU A 573 -10.98 45.61 -48.21
CA GLU A 573 -10.24 46.25 -49.29
C GLU A 573 -11.14 46.51 -50.49
N ILE A 574 -11.05 47.73 -51.03
CA ILE A 574 -11.85 48.19 -52.16
C ILE A 574 -10.90 48.35 -53.34
N TYR A 575 -11.27 47.80 -54.49
CA TYR A 575 -10.51 47.87 -55.72
C TYR A 575 -11.24 48.73 -56.75
N VAL A 576 -10.51 49.54 -57.51
CA VAL A 576 -11.09 50.33 -58.61
C VAL A 576 -10.08 50.52 -59.74
N GLY A 577 -10.59 50.54 -60.98
CA GLY A 577 -9.85 50.84 -62.20
C GLY A 577 -10.70 51.71 -63.12
N PHE A 578 -10.13 52.81 -63.60
CA PHE A 578 -10.79 53.77 -64.49
C PHE A 578 -10.27 53.64 -65.92
N LYS A 579 -11.09 54.01 -66.91
CA LYS A 579 -10.70 54.14 -68.33
C LYS A 579 -10.07 52.86 -68.91
N GLY A 580 -10.57 51.69 -68.50
CA GLY A 580 -10.06 50.39 -68.95
C GLY A 580 -8.79 49.89 -68.23
N GLY A 581 -8.31 50.61 -67.20
CA GLY A 581 -7.21 50.15 -66.35
C GLY A 581 -7.60 48.96 -65.47
N LYS A 582 -6.62 48.14 -65.07
CA LYS A 582 -6.84 47.03 -64.12
C LYS A 582 -7.24 47.58 -62.75
N PRO A 583 -8.21 46.96 -62.04
CA PRO A 583 -8.56 47.39 -60.69
C PRO A 583 -7.37 47.27 -59.74
N VAL A 584 -7.03 48.37 -59.07
CA VAL A 584 -6.00 48.44 -58.02
C VAL A 584 -6.65 48.83 -56.69
N PRO A 585 -6.03 48.51 -55.54
CA PRO A 585 -6.55 48.93 -54.24
C PRO A 585 -6.78 50.44 -54.19
N LEU A 586 -7.90 50.85 -53.63
CA LEU A 586 -8.26 52.24 -53.43
C LEU A 586 -7.46 52.78 -52.24
N ASN A 587 -6.43 53.56 -52.54
CA ASN A 587 -5.57 54.20 -51.55
C ASN A 587 -5.22 55.64 -51.98
N ALA A 588 -4.58 56.39 -51.09
CA ALA A 588 -4.29 57.80 -51.33
C ALA A 588 -3.31 58.07 -52.50
N TYR A 589 -2.58 57.04 -52.98
CA TYR A 589 -1.45 57.17 -53.90
C TYR A 589 -1.73 56.61 -55.31
N THR A 590 -2.79 55.83 -55.51
CA THR A 590 -3.03 55.08 -56.74
C THR A 590 -4.02 55.71 -57.72
N GLN A 591 -4.88 56.62 -57.27
CA GLN A 591 -5.91 57.26 -58.11
C GLN A 591 -5.78 58.78 -58.08
N SER A 592 -6.25 59.46 -59.13
CA SER A 592 -6.39 60.92 -59.10
C SER A 592 -7.44 61.34 -58.06
N GLY A 593 -7.38 62.59 -57.57
CA GLY A 593 -8.31 63.08 -56.54
C GLY A 593 -9.80 62.92 -56.91
N GLY A 594 -10.16 63.12 -58.18
CA GLY A 594 -11.52 62.94 -58.68
C GLY A 594 -11.94 61.47 -58.80
N GLU A 595 -11.06 60.61 -59.30
CA GLU A 595 -11.29 59.15 -59.40
C GLU A 595 -11.41 58.51 -58.01
N ARG A 596 -10.56 58.92 -57.06
CA ARG A 596 -10.64 58.50 -55.66
C ARG A 596 -11.97 58.88 -55.02
N SER A 597 -12.40 60.12 -55.24
CA SER A 597 -13.65 60.63 -54.67
C SER A 597 -14.86 59.91 -55.25
N MET A 598 -14.86 59.68 -56.56
CA MET A 598 -15.90 58.93 -57.27
C MET A 598 -15.97 57.48 -56.77
N ALA A 599 -14.84 56.76 -56.70
CA ALA A 599 -14.81 55.36 -56.27
C ALA A 599 -15.29 55.21 -54.83
N THR A 600 -14.81 56.07 -53.94
CA THR A 600 -15.19 56.04 -52.53
C THR A 600 -16.68 56.38 -52.36
N MET A 601 -17.17 57.43 -53.01
CA MET A 601 -18.60 57.79 -52.98
C MET A 601 -19.49 56.67 -53.50
N THR A 602 -19.08 56.04 -54.61
CA THR A 602 -19.79 54.91 -55.19
C THR A 602 -19.86 53.73 -54.22
N PHE A 603 -18.77 53.42 -53.52
CA PHE A 603 -18.74 52.38 -52.48
C PHE A 603 -19.64 52.72 -51.29
N LEU A 604 -19.51 53.94 -50.76
CA LEU A 604 -20.30 54.39 -49.61
C LEU A 604 -21.79 54.38 -49.92
N LEU A 605 -22.19 54.79 -51.12
CA LEU A 605 -23.59 54.75 -51.57
C LEU A 605 -24.10 53.31 -51.77
N ALA A 606 -23.29 52.42 -52.35
CA ALA A 606 -23.61 50.99 -52.47
C ALA A 606 -23.84 50.36 -51.08
N LEU A 607 -23.02 50.74 -50.09
CA LEU A 607 -23.16 50.27 -48.72
C LEU A 607 -24.37 50.88 -48.01
N GLN A 608 -24.70 52.15 -48.27
CA GLN A 608 -25.80 52.87 -47.60
C GLN A 608 -27.17 52.20 -47.76
N GLN A 609 -27.41 51.48 -48.86
CA GLN A 609 -28.64 50.70 -49.04
C GLN A 609 -28.82 49.60 -47.99
N HIS A 610 -27.73 49.12 -47.41
CA HIS A 610 -27.70 48.09 -46.36
C HIS A 610 -27.54 48.68 -44.95
N VAL A 611 -27.29 49.99 -44.82
CA VAL A 611 -27.24 50.68 -43.52
C VAL A 611 -28.63 50.82 -42.94
N GLN A 612 -28.82 50.33 -41.72
CA GLN A 612 -30.06 50.50 -40.98
C GLN A 612 -30.14 51.92 -40.42
N SER A 613 -30.66 52.87 -41.20
CA SER A 613 -31.00 54.20 -40.70
C SER A 613 -32.22 54.77 -41.43
N PRO A 614 -33.19 55.37 -40.70
CA PRO A 614 -34.39 55.91 -41.32
C PRO A 614 -34.15 57.26 -42.02
N PHE A 615 -33.02 57.92 -41.76
CA PHE A 615 -32.55 59.06 -42.55
C PHE A 615 -31.05 58.94 -42.84
N ARG A 616 -30.59 59.58 -43.92
CA ARG A 616 -29.18 59.63 -44.30
C ARG A 616 -28.85 61.04 -44.76
N ALA A 617 -27.62 61.48 -44.54
CA ALA A 617 -27.16 62.79 -44.94
C ALA A 617 -25.78 62.72 -45.60
N VAL A 618 -25.61 63.47 -46.67
CA VAL A 618 -24.35 63.57 -47.41
C VAL A 618 -24.04 65.05 -47.67
N ASP A 619 -22.93 65.51 -47.13
CA ASP A 619 -22.38 66.84 -47.41
C ASP A 619 -21.47 66.79 -48.64
N GLU A 620 -21.50 67.84 -49.46
CA GLU A 620 -20.55 68.10 -50.55
C GLU A 620 -20.23 66.89 -51.46
N TYR A 621 -21.25 66.11 -51.83
CA TYR A 621 -21.07 64.89 -52.64
C TYR A 621 -20.41 65.15 -54.01
N ASP A 622 -20.39 66.40 -54.46
CA ASP A 622 -20.17 66.82 -55.84
C ASP A 622 -18.90 67.67 -56.05
N ILE A 623 -18.16 68.03 -54.99
CA ILE A 623 -17.05 69.01 -55.07
C ILE A 623 -15.84 68.53 -55.88
N HIS A 624 -15.55 67.24 -55.85
CA HIS A 624 -14.41 66.65 -56.57
C HIS A 624 -14.83 65.81 -57.79
N LEU A 625 -16.10 65.91 -58.20
CA LEU A 625 -16.67 65.14 -59.30
C LEU A 625 -16.76 65.96 -60.60
N ASP A 626 -16.47 65.31 -61.72
CA ASP A 626 -16.74 65.85 -63.04
C ASP A 626 -18.26 65.94 -63.31
N PRO A 627 -18.73 66.75 -64.27
CA PRO A 627 -20.17 66.94 -64.51
C PRO A 627 -20.94 65.63 -64.72
N ARG A 628 -20.33 64.66 -65.40
CA ARG A 628 -20.94 63.34 -65.65
C ARG A 628 -21.01 62.49 -64.38
N GLY A 629 -19.95 62.45 -63.56
CA GLY A 629 -19.98 61.77 -62.27
C GLY A 629 -20.99 62.37 -61.29
N ARG A 630 -21.17 63.70 -61.32
CA ARG A 630 -22.20 64.40 -60.53
C ARG A 630 -23.61 63.97 -60.89
N GLU A 631 -23.91 63.86 -62.18
CA GLU A 631 -25.22 63.44 -62.68
C GLU A 631 -25.55 61.99 -62.27
N VAL A 632 -24.60 61.06 -62.48
CA VAL A 632 -24.75 59.64 -62.12
C VAL A 632 -24.97 59.45 -60.62
N ILE A 633 -24.19 60.13 -59.76
CA ILE A 633 -24.36 60.03 -58.30
C ILE A 633 -25.67 60.69 -57.86
N ALA A 634 -26.06 61.81 -58.45
CA ALA A 634 -27.34 62.45 -58.17
C ALA A 634 -28.51 61.51 -58.53
N ASP A 635 -28.44 60.79 -59.66
CA ASP A 635 -29.47 59.82 -60.07
C ASP A 635 -29.55 58.64 -59.11
N LEU A 636 -28.38 58.18 -58.65
CA LEU A 636 -28.30 57.12 -57.67
C LEU A 636 -28.96 57.51 -56.34
N ILE A 637 -28.70 58.72 -55.86
CA ILE A 637 -29.29 59.19 -54.59
C ILE A 637 -30.82 59.23 -54.72
N VAL A 638 -31.35 59.73 -55.83
CA VAL A 638 -32.81 59.79 -56.06
C VAL A 638 -33.42 58.39 -56.19
N SER A 639 -32.82 57.51 -56.99
CA SER A 639 -33.31 56.13 -57.18
C SER A 639 -33.21 55.28 -55.90
N SER A 640 -32.19 55.49 -55.07
CA SER A 640 -32.00 54.76 -53.81
C SER A 640 -33.12 55.00 -52.79
N VAL A 641 -33.82 56.14 -52.88
CA VAL A 641 -34.90 56.51 -51.96
C VAL A 641 -36.26 56.03 -52.45
N GLY A 642 -36.47 55.98 -53.77
CA GLY A 642 -37.74 55.57 -54.38
C GLY A 642 -38.18 54.13 -54.09
N LEU A 643 -37.25 53.26 -53.70
CA LEU A 643 -37.51 51.83 -53.43
C LEU A 643 -37.64 51.47 -51.93
N GLY A 644 -37.29 52.37 -51.00
CA GLY A 644 -36.98 51.97 -49.61
C GLY A 644 -37.56 52.83 -48.47
N GLY A 645 -38.33 53.89 -48.74
CA GLY A 645 -39.09 54.61 -47.70
C GLY A 645 -38.26 55.35 -46.63
N GLY A 646 -37.10 55.89 -47.01
CA GLY A 646 -36.22 56.68 -46.14
C GLY A 646 -36.22 58.19 -46.46
N GLN A 647 -35.49 58.97 -45.66
CA GLN A 647 -35.22 60.39 -45.91
C GLN A 647 -33.74 60.61 -46.20
N PHE A 648 -33.43 61.35 -47.25
CA PHE A 648 -32.05 61.66 -47.65
C PHE A 648 -31.84 63.17 -47.65
N LEU A 649 -30.77 63.64 -47.01
CA LEU A 649 -30.36 65.04 -46.98
C LEU A 649 -29.09 65.17 -47.82
N VAL A 650 -29.13 65.94 -48.89
CA VAL A 650 -27.99 66.15 -49.79
C VAL A 650 -27.61 67.61 -49.75
N ILE A 651 -26.36 67.93 -49.42
CA ILE A 651 -25.85 69.29 -49.58
C ILE A 651 -25.02 69.37 -50.86
N THR A 652 -25.25 70.43 -51.64
CA THR A 652 -24.45 70.77 -52.82
C THR A 652 -24.35 72.29 -52.98
N PRO A 653 -23.22 72.82 -53.49
CA PRO A 653 -23.13 74.20 -53.93
C PRO A 653 -23.88 74.47 -55.27
N SER A 654 -24.31 73.44 -55.99
CA SER A 654 -24.87 73.50 -57.34
C SER A 654 -26.37 73.17 -57.39
N GLU A 655 -27.21 74.10 -57.83
CA GLU A 655 -28.66 73.86 -58.00
C GLU A 655 -29.02 73.05 -59.26
N VAL A 656 -28.11 72.99 -60.24
CA VAL A 656 -28.44 72.61 -61.62
C VAL A 656 -28.62 71.09 -61.79
N THR A 657 -28.02 70.28 -60.92
CA THR A 657 -27.93 68.81 -61.08
C THR A 657 -29.23 68.05 -60.81
N PHE A 658 -30.19 68.64 -60.09
CA PHE A 658 -31.43 67.97 -59.65
C PHE A 658 -32.70 68.52 -60.33
N ARG A 659 -32.56 69.40 -61.32
CA ARG A 659 -33.72 69.95 -62.05
C ARG A 659 -34.50 68.80 -62.71
N GLU A 660 -35.83 68.84 -62.62
CA GLU A 660 -36.80 67.84 -63.15
C GLU A 660 -36.98 66.54 -62.34
N ARG A 661 -36.40 66.43 -61.13
CA ARG A 661 -36.57 65.26 -60.24
C ARG A 661 -37.52 65.57 -59.08
N ASP A 662 -38.24 64.57 -58.57
CA ASP A 662 -39.14 64.72 -57.40
C ASP A 662 -38.32 64.84 -56.10
N VAL A 663 -37.76 66.03 -55.88
CA VAL A 663 -36.86 66.36 -54.76
C VAL A 663 -37.29 67.65 -54.06
N HIS A 664 -37.10 67.71 -52.75
CA HIS A 664 -37.41 68.90 -51.95
C HIS A 664 -36.20 69.82 -51.86
N VAL A 665 -36.23 70.98 -52.53
CA VAL A 665 -35.07 71.89 -52.61
C VAL A 665 -35.14 73.00 -51.56
N ILE A 666 -34.07 73.15 -50.79
CA ILE A 666 -33.90 74.11 -49.70
C ILE A 666 -32.69 75.00 -50.02
N ALA A 667 -32.93 76.24 -50.38
CA ALA A 667 -31.87 77.21 -50.64
C ALA A 667 -31.45 77.93 -49.34
N VAL A 668 -30.14 78.00 -49.10
CA VAL A 668 -29.54 78.68 -47.94
C VAL A 668 -28.64 79.82 -48.44
N GLN A 669 -28.97 81.04 -48.03
CA GLN A 669 -28.25 82.26 -48.40
C GLN A 669 -27.75 82.99 -47.16
N SER A 670 -26.60 83.66 -47.27
CA SER A 670 -26.09 84.53 -46.20
C SER A 670 -26.61 85.95 -46.42
N VAL A 671 -27.38 86.48 -45.47
CA VAL A 671 -27.91 87.85 -45.45
C VAL A 671 -27.42 88.52 -44.17
N GLU A 672 -26.66 89.61 -44.30
CA GLU A 672 -26.14 90.40 -43.16
C GLU A 672 -25.38 89.56 -42.11
N GLY A 673 -24.65 88.52 -42.54
CA GLY A 673 -23.90 87.64 -41.63
C GLY A 673 -24.74 86.61 -40.88
N SER A 674 -26.01 86.44 -41.28
CA SER A 674 -26.90 85.38 -40.81
C SER A 674 -27.37 84.49 -41.96
N SER A 675 -27.46 83.19 -41.73
CA SER A 675 -27.97 82.25 -42.73
C SER A 675 -29.49 82.27 -42.75
N VAL A 676 -30.08 82.58 -43.91
CA VAL A 676 -31.53 82.58 -44.16
C VAL A 676 -31.88 81.42 -45.08
N VAL A 677 -32.94 80.69 -44.74
CA VAL A 677 -33.39 79.49 -45.45
C VAL A 677 -34.66 79.80 -46.24
N ARG A 678 -34.70 79.41 -47.52
CA ARG A 678 -35.87 79.53 -48.40
C ARG A 678 -36.15 78.18 -49.07
N VAL A 679 -37.37 77.69 -48.96
CA VAL A 679 -37.79 76.49 -49.70
C VAL A 679 -38.13 76.90 -51.13
N LEU A 680 -37.53 76.23 -52.10
CA LEU A 680 -37.86 76.40 -53.52
C LEU A 680 -38.96 75.40 -53.87
N GLY A 681 -40.07 75.90 -54.40
CA GLY A 681 -41.28 75.13 -54.72
C GLY A 681 -41.22 74.46 -56.07
#